data_AF-A0A519JTW7-F1
#
_entry.id   AF-A0A519JTW7-F1
#
_cell.length_a   1.000
_cell.length_b   1.000
_cell.length_c   1.000
_cell.angle_alpha   90.00
_cell.angle_beta   90.00
_cell.angle_gamma   90.00
#
_symmetry.space_group_name_H-M   'P 1'
#
loop_
_entity.id
_entity.type
_entity.pdbx_description
1 polymer ?
#
loop_
_entity_poly.entity_id
_entity_poly.type
_entity_poly.pdbx_seq_one_letter_code
_entity_poly.pdbx_strand_id
1 'polypeptide(L)'
;MRILLATAVAIAPLLVASQAAADVVISTSRTTPIRTSTATGTGPDNIEISSSGSIVLTTGPAVTIDSSNNLVISAGGAISMTNADSGATGVLVGPGLTTNIRVDGSISLADSITEYPDTDTDGDLDGPWATGSDRYGIRVQAGGDMTGNLIIGQAGTVAVEGNNSYGVSIESNLVGRLDNFGLIRILGDNSIGLRTLGTVTGPVNLLGTINARGANSSAVLIGNDVDGRLTLQGSIDASGYRYTTRGSDEFIAKLEAEDMLQGGPAVLVTGNVTGGVVVDRPPTEADANNADEDGDGIPDANETTGNINSYGSAAAIQVGSTTDSITLGVAGTGTNAYGFINRGTVTGQGVYDGIAANAIVFGGNPGQAVVIDGGVRNEGTIASLAYDANATAVRFGEGSSTPTFFNNGAITAGMSSDVAATGTSIQIDAGANLPSINNDGTLLASTGGGVADVYGIRDLSGTLTSITNTGSIQAVASANDDGDPITSQRVAIDVSANTTGVTYIQDGIASTPTSADPDTDGDGVTDSNEPITIGDVRFGSGADVLDVRNGYIDGDISFGAGADVLNISGGGLVRGAISNTDGDLAVNISDGVLETRQTTVLDVSSLNIGADGNLIVTIDPAANNASGGMNVSGTATLADGAGLGVRFNSLLDGPARFDLINAGTLNAGAVNMDSFQENSPYLYVVEGGIDAANNTIYADVRQRTTDEAGLISVEASMYDAFYSSLSRDADMRAAFLAQLG
;
A
#
# COMPACT_ATOMS: atom_id res chain seq x y z
N MET A 1 32.13 -69.33 -57.55
CA MET A 1 30.65 -69.37 -57.70
C MET A 1 30.18 -67.97 -58.07
N ARG A 2 29.75 -67.74 -59.32
CA ARG A 2 28.36 -67.37 -59.73
C ARG A 2 27.89 -66.03 -59.12
N ILE A 3 28.02 -64.89 -59.84
CA ILE A 3 27.11 -64.29 -60.85
C ILE A 3 25.76 -63.84 -60.27
N LEU A 4 25.46 -62.52 -60.34
CA LEU A 4 24.29 -61.82 -60.95
C LEU A 4 24.22 -60.36 -60.40
N LEU A 5 24.52 -59.31 -61.17
CA LEU A 5 23.74 -58.56 -62.19
C LEU A 5 22.52 -57.73 -61.69
N ALA A 6 22.71 -56.39 -61.78
CA ALA A 6 21.79 -55.34 -62.21
C ALA A 6 20.56 -54.93 -61.37
N THR A 7 20.55 -53.67 -60.92
CA THR A 7 19.60 -52.63 -61.38
C THR A 7 20.07 -51.25 -60.94
N ALA A 8 20.29 -50.34 -61.89
CA ALA A 8 20.54 -48.92 -61.67
C ALA A 8 19.20 -48.19 -61.51
N VAL A 9 18.99 -47.54 -60.37
CA VAL A 9 17.93 -46.55 -60.19
C VAL A 9 18.62 -45.19 -60.14
N ALA A 10 18.29 -44.33 -61.09
CA ALA A 10 18.76 -42.96 -61.16
C ALA A 10 18.22 -42.18 -59.94
N ILE A 11 19.11 -41.77 -59.04
CA ILE A 11 18.83 -40.76 -58.04
C ILE A 11 19.02 -39.41 -58.74
N ALA A 12 17.93 -38.78 -59.15
CA ALA A 12 17.93 -37.35 -59.43
C ALA A 12 18.01 -36.61 -58.09
N PRO A 13 18.93 -35.65 -57.88
CA PRO A 13 18.79 -34.72 -56.77
C PRO A 13 17.63 -33.78 -57.12
N LEU A 14 16.48 -34.00 -56.48
CA LEU A 14 15.43 -32.98 -56.40
C LEU A 14 15.98 -31.87 -55.47
N LEU A 15 16.76 -30.96 -56.07
CA LEU A 15 17.03 -29.65 -55.49
C LEU A 15 15.69 -28.90 -55.41
N VAL A 16 14.99 -29.08 -54.29
CA VAL A 16 14.01 -28.08 -53.85
C VAL A 16 14.86 -26.92 -53.35
N ALA A 17 15.07 -25.93 -54.22
CA ALA A 17 15.50 -24.62 -53.79
C ALA A 17 14.39 -24.05 -52.91
N SER A 18 14.49 -24.21 -51.60
CA SER A 18 13.81 -23.31 -50.67
C SER A 18 14.42 -21.94 -50.91
N GLN A 19 13.73 -21.08 -51.66
CA GLN A 19 14.04 -19.66 -51.66
C GLN A 19 13.90 -19.22 -50.20
N ALA A 20 15.02 -18.92 -49.54
CA ALA A 20 14.98 -18.00 -48.42
C ALA A 20 14.46 -16.69 -49.02
N ALA A 21 13.18 -16.38 -48.80
CA ALA A 21 12.65 -15.07 -49.12
C ALA A 21 13.45 -14.09 -48.26
N ALA A 22 14.17 -13.19 -48.92
CA ALA A 22 14.91 -12.14 -48.26
C ALA A 22 13.90 -11.06 -47.85
N ASP A 23 13.89 -10.68 -46.59
CA ASP A 23 12.99 -9.65 -46.08
C ASP A 23 13.07 -8.38 -46.93
N VAL A 24 11.95 -7.68 -47.10
CA VAL A 24 11.93 -6.38 -47.77
C VAL A 24 12.51 -5.34 -46.82
N VAL A 25 13.76 -4.97 -47.04
CA VAL A 25 14.49 -3.99 -46.24
C VAL A 25 14.26 -2.57 -46.76
N ILE A 26 13.67 -1.73 -45.91
CA ILE A 26 13.59 -0.28 -46.09
C ILE A 26 14.87 0.32 -45.52
N SER A 27 15.77 0.77 -46.41
CA SER A 27 17.08 1.34 -46.03
C SER A 27 17.22 2.84 -46.29
N THR A 28 16.19 3.46 -46.84
CA THR A 28 16.11 4.91 -47.10
C THR A 28 14.73 5.43 -46.74
N SER A 29 14.60 6.75 -46.62
CA SER A 29 13.29 7.39 -46.38
C SER A 29 12.30 7.13 -47.53
N ARG A 30 11.04 6.89 -47.17
CA ARG A 30 9.92 6.78 -48.11
C ARG A 30 8.71 7.58 -47.60
N THR A 31 7.92 8.10 -48.54
CA THR A 31 6.71 8.90 -48.26
C THR A 31 5.42 8.20 -48.69
N THR A 32 5.46 6.87 -48.82
CA THR A 32 4.34 6.05 -49.24
C THR A 32 4.16 4.88 -48.26
N PRO A 33 2.91 4.47 -47.95
CA PRO A 33 2.64 3.30 -47.14
C PRO A 33 3.25 2.01 -47.72
N ILE A 34 3.46 1.01 -46.87
CA ILE A 34 3.83 -0.35 -47.27
C ILE A 34 2.89 -1.39 -46.67
N ARG A 35 2.65 -2.48 -47.40
CA ARG A 35 1.80 -3.59 -46.97
C ARG A 35 2.56 -4.90 -47.07
N THR A 36 2.39 -5.80 -46.11
CA THR A 36 3.04 -7.12 -46.15
C THR A 36 2.60 -7.95 -47.34
N SER A 37 1.34 -7.86 -47.79
CA SER A 37 0.78 -8.62 -48.92
C SER A 37 1.39 -8.26 -50.28
N THR A 38 1.98 -7.07 -50.38
CA THR A 38 2.61 -6.53 -51.59
C THR A 38 4.02 -6.00 -51.31
N ALA A 39 4.70 -6.49 -50.27
CA ALA A 39 5.96 -5.92 -49.79
C ALA A 39 7.05 -5.89 -50.88
N THR A 40 7.14 -6.95 -51.70
CA THR A 40 8.10 -7.04 -52.83
C THR A 40 7.68 -6.22 -54.07
N GLY A 41 6.52 -5.56 -54.02
CA GLY A 41 5.85 -4.93 -55.16
C GLY A 41 5.03 -5.89 -56.02
N THR A 42 5.25 -7.22 -55.91
CA THR A 42 4.51 -8.24 -56.70
C THR A 42 3.94 -9.38 -55.87
N GLY A 43 4.28 -9.47 -54.58
CA GLY A 43 3.81 -10.51 -53.69
C GLY A 43 4.17 -10.23 -52.22
N PRO A 44 3.77 -11.16 -51.32
CA PRO A 44 3.91 -10.97 -49.89
C PRO A 44 5.35 -11.20 -49.40
N ASP A 45 5.74 -10.50 -48.34
CA ASP A 45 7.02 -10.71 -47.64
C ASP A 45 7.02 -10.09 -46.24
N ASN A 46 8.04 -10.42 -45.45
CA ASN A 46 8.37 -9.69 -44.23
C ASN A 46 8.86 -8.28 -44.58
N ILE A 47 8.70 -7.36 -43.62
CA ILE A 47 9.18 -5.99 -43.74
C ILE A 47 10.21 -5.71 -42.64
N GLU A 48 11.39 -5.22 -43.02
CA GLU A 48 12.37 -4.65 -42.09
C GLU A 48 12.53 -3.15 -42.38
N ILE A 49 12.36 -2.30 -41.37
CA ILE A 49 12.83 -0.91 -41.40
C ILE A 49 14.20 -0.87 -40.75
N SER A 50 15.25 -0.86 -41.57
CA SER A 50 16.64 -0.88 -41.07
C SER A 50 17.01 0.43 -40.36
N SER A 51 18.19 0.48 -39.75
CA SER A 51 18.68 1.64 -38.99
C SER A 51 18.79 2.96 -39.76
N SER A 52 18.79 2.93 -41.10
CA SER A 52 18.76 4.12 -41.97
C SER A 52 17.44 4.30 -42.72
N GLY A 53 16.49 3.37 -42.53
CA GLY A 53 15.18 3.40 -43.13
C GLY A 53 14.21 4.31 -42.40
N SER A 54 13.33 4.99 -43.14
CA SER A 54 12.20 5.67 -42.52
C SER A 54 10.95 5.67 -43.39
N ILE A 55 9.78 5.70 -42.76
CA ILE A 55 8.49 5.97 -43.40
C ILE A 55 7.96 7.29 -42.87
N VAL A 56 7.75 8.27 -43.75
CA VAL A 56 7.29 9.61 -43.40
C VAL A 56 5.93 9.86 -44.03
N LEU A 57 4.88 9.98 -43.21
CA LEU A 57 3.50 10.22 -43.65
C LEU A 57 2.83 11.23 -42.74
N THR A 58 1.61 11.64 -43.05
CA THR A 58 0.76 12.40 -42.12
C THR A 58 -0.59 11.75 -41.91
N THR A 59 -0.98 10.76 -42.72
CA THR A 59 -2.34 10.21 -42.72
C THR A 59 -2.35 8.73 -43.07
N GLY A 60 -3.39 8.02 -42.64
CA GLY A 60 -3.56 6.59 -42.86
C GLY A 60 -2.50 5.71 -42.16
N PRO A 61 -2.45 4.40 -42.49
CA PRO A 61 -1.45 3.48 -41.95
C PRO A 61 -0.10 3.60 -42.67
N ALA A 62 1.03 3.72 -41.93
CA ALA A 62 2.37 3.65 -42.54
C ALA A 62 2.77 2.23 -42.95
N VAL A 63 2.58 1.28 -42.04
CA VAL A 63 2.74 -0.15 -42.33
C VAL A 63 1.39 -0.84 -42.13
N THR A 64 0.97 -1.64 -43.08
CA THR A 64 -0.17 -2.56 -42.92
C THR A 64 0.31 -4.01 -42.99
N ILE A 65 0.12 -4.75 -41.91
CA ILE A 65 0.30 -6.20 -41.85
C ILE A 65 -1.05 -6.83 -42.21
N ASP A 66 -1.20 -7.23 -43.47
CA ASP A 66 -2.41 -7.80 -44.09
C ASP A 66 -2.17 -9.21 -44.67
N SER A 67 -1.04 -9.82 -44.32
CA SER A 67 -0.67 -11.20 -44.63
C SER A 67 0.19 -11.75 -43.49
N SER A 68 0.32 -13.08 -43.37
CA SER A 68 1.08 -13.73 -42.28
C SER A 68 2.59 -13.61 -42.50
N ASN A 69 3.10 -12.39 -42.32
CA ASN A 69 4.51 -12.03 -42.43
C ASN A 69 4.87 -11.06 -41.28
N ASN A 70 6.14 -11.03 -40.92
CA ASN A 70 6.64 -10.30 -39.76
C ASN A 70 6.99 -8.84 -40.10
N LEU A 71 7.03 -8.01 -39.04
CA LEU A 71 7.55 -6.66 -39.08
C LEU A 71 8.69 -6.50 -38.07
N VAL A 72 9.82 -5.97 -38.53
CA VAL A 72 10.91 -5.50 -37.67
C VAL A 72 11.17 -4.03 -37.97
N ILE A 73 11.19 -3.19 -36.94
CA ILE A 73 11.74 -1.82 -37.01
C ILE A 73 13.04 -1.85 -36.22
N SER A 74 14.17 -1.95 -36.91
CA SER A 74 15.50 -2.06 -36.32
C SER A 74 15.89 -0.77 -35.58
N ALA A 75 16.82 -0.87 -34.63
CA ALA A 75 17.31 0.30 -33.89
C ALA A 75 17.80 1.41 -34.84
N GLY A 76 17.26 2.62 -34.67
CA GLY A 76 17.49 3.78 -35.56
C GLY A 76 16.53 3.89 -36.77
N GLY A 77 15.80 2.82 -37.12
CA GLY A 77 14.71 2.86 -38.09
C GLY A 77 13.50 3.62 -37.55
N ALA A 78 12.72 4.26 -38.42
CA ALA A 78 11.66 5.16 -37.98
C ALA A 78 10.37 5.12 -38.80
N ILE A 79 9.22 5.24 -38.13
CA ILE A 79 7.96 5.72 -38.68
C ILE A 79 7.72 7.11 -38.08
N SER A 80 7.68 8.14 -38.92
CA SER A 80 7.49 9.53 -38.49
C SER A 80 6.26 10.13 -39.14
N MET A 81 5.31 10.54 -38.31
CA MET A 81 4.11 11.27 -38.70
C MET A 81 4.01 12.59 -37.94
N THR A 82 4.73 13.60 -38.43
CA THR A 82 4.64 14.97 -37.91
C THR A 82 3.37 15.64 -38.42
N ASN A 83 2.65 16.36 -37.54
CA ASN A 83 1.31 16.90 -37.84
C ASN A 83 0.39 15.78 -38.35
N ALA A 84 0.36 14.65 -37.65
CA ALA A 84 -0.48 13.53 -38.04
C ALA A 84 -1.96 13.97 -38.14
N ASP A 85 -2.73 13.42 -39.08
CA ASP A 85 -4.17 13.64 -39.14
C ASP A 85 -4.87 12.83 -38.04
N SER A 86 -6.13 13.14 -37.76
CA SER A 86 -6.97 12.21 -36.99
C SER A 86 -7.09 10.87 -37.72
N GLY A 87 -7.08 9.76 -36.98
CA GLY A 87 -7.13 8.42 -37.57
C GLY A 87 -5.80 7.88 -38.11
N ALA A 88 -4.70 8.65 -38.04
CA ALA A 88 -3.39 8.18 -38.49
C ALA A 88 -2.92 6.96 -37.68
N THR A 89 -2.25 6.02 -38.34
CA THR A 89 -1.78 4.77 -37.71
C THR A 89 -0.34 4.46 -38.08
N GLY A 90 0.55 4.22 -37.12
CA GLY A 90 1.91 3.79 -37.41
C GLY A 90 1.93 2.40 -38.05
N VAL A 91 1.49 1.40 -37.29
CA VAL A 91 1.39 0.00 -37.72
C VAL A 91 -0.05 -0.49 -37.54
N LEU A 92 -0.68 -0.92 -38.63
CA LEU A 92 -2.00 -1.55 -38.63
C LEU A 92 -1.86 -3.04 -38.90
N VAL A 93 -2.43 -3.89 -38.03
CA VAL A 93 -2.41 -5.34 -38.17
C VAL A 93 -3.82 -5.85 -38.42
N GLY A 94 -4.02 -6.52 -39.54
CA GLY A 94 -5.28 -7.14 -39.93
C GLY A 94 -5.63 -8.37 -39.06
N PRO A 95 -6.90 -8.77 -39.04
CA PRO A 95 -7.37 -9.88 -38.21
C PRO A 95 -6.91 -11.25 -38.74
N GLY A 96 -6.74 -12.22 -37.83
CA GLY A 96 -6.54 -13.64 -38.20
C GLY A 96 -5.17 -13.96 -38.80
N LEU A 97 -4.12 -13.22 -38.43
CA LEU A 97 -2.79 -13.33 -39.01
C LEU A 97 -1.79 -14.01 -38.07
N THR A 98 -0.85 -14.77 -38.64
CA THR A 98 0.35 -15.21 -37.92
C THR A 98 1.50 -14.26 -38.21
N THR A 99 1.89 -13.45 -37.23
CA THR A 99 2.91 -12.40 -37.42
C THR A 99 3.62 -12.08 -36.11
N ASN A 100 4.93 -11.85 -36.18
CA ASN A 100 5.70 -11.26 -35.09
C ASN A 100 5.97 -9.79 -35.42
N ILE A 101 5.86 -8.95 -34.40
CA ILE A 101 6.12 -7.51 -34.49
C ILE A 101 7.22 -7.18 -33.50
N ARG A 102 8.32 -6.64 -33.99
CA ARG A 102 9.40 -6.13 -33.15
C ARG A 102 9.73 -4.68 -33.47
N VAL A 103 9.73 -3.83 -32.45
CA VAL A 103 10.06 -2.40 -32.55
C VAL A 103 11.28 -2.10 -31.68
N ASP A 104 12.44 -2.00 -32.31
CA ASP A 104 13.68 -1.49 -31.71
C ASP A 104 13.99 -0.04 -32.12
N GLY A 105 13.31 0.47 -33.16
CA GLY A 105 13.37 1.85 -33.62
C GLY A 105 12.22 2.71 -33.10
N SER A 106 11.82 3.74 -33.84
CA SER A 106 10.78 4.69 -33.41
C SER A 106 9.50 4.65 -34.24
N ILE A 107 8.36 4.84 -33.57
CA ILE A 107 7.06 5.15 -34.15
C ILE A 107 6.60 6.45 -33.49
N SER A 108 6.47 7.53 -34.26
CA SER A 108 6.08 8.85 -33.74
C SER A 108 4.91 9.41 -34.52
N LEU A 109 3.78 9.64 -33.85
CA LEU A 109 2.61 10.34 -34.38
C LEU A 109 2.44 11.63 -33.57
N ALA A 110 3.12 12.69 -34.01
CA ALA A 110 3.14 13.98 -33.30
C ALA A 110 2.00 14.87 -33.76
N ASP A 111 1.49 15.68 -32.85
CA ASP A 111 0.41 16.60 -33.15
C ASP A 111 0.89 17.85 -33.91
N SER A 112 -0.07 18.72 -34.23
CA SER A 112 0.14 20.01 -34.87
C SER A 112 0.44 21.15 -33.89
N ILE A 113 0.27 20.92 -32.58
CA ILE A 113 0.65 21.88 -31.54
C ILE A 113 2.17 21.93 -31.47
N THR A 114 2.74 23.10 -31.77
CA THR A 114 4.21 23.31 -31.77
C THR A 114 4.68 24.22 -30.64
N GLU A 115 3.75 24.96 -30.03
CA GLU A 115 3.98 25.83 -28.88
C GLU A 115 2.67 25.91 -28.09
N TYR A 116 2.76 25.80 -26.77
CA TYR A 116 1.65 26.05 -25.86
C TYR A 116 1.67 27.53 -25.48
N PRO A 117 0.55 28.27 -25.60
CA PRO A 117 0.49 29.68 -25.22
C PRO A 117 0.58 29.85 -23.70
N ASP A 118 1.01 31.03 -23.25
CA ASP A 118 0.76 31.58 -21.92
C ASP A 118 -0.26 32.71 -22.15
N THR A 119 -1.55 32.42 -21.96
CA THR A 119 -2.67 33.24 -22.45
C THR A 119 -2.91 34.45 -21.55
N ASP A 120 -2.60 34.34 -20.26
CA ASP A 120 -2.83 35.37 -19.26
C ASP A 120 -1.52 36.06 -18.78
N THR A 121 -0.35 35.54 -19.21
CA THR A 121 1.00 36.09 -18.98
C THR A 121 1.46 35.99 -17.52
N ASP A 122 1.03 34.96 -16.79
CA ASP A 122 1.43 34.74 -15.41
C ASP A 122 2.63 33.78 -15.25
N GLY A 123 3.04 33.14 -16.35
CA GLY A 123 4.26 32.36 -16.49
C GLY A 123 4.08 30.85 -16.53
N ASP A 124 2.84 30.33 -16.58
CA ASP A 124 2.57 28.94 -16.99
C ASP A 124 2.01 28.80 -18.41
N LEU A 125 1.81 27.55 -18.84
CA LEU A 125 1.54 27.20 -20.24
C LEU A 125 0.15 26.56 -20.33
N ASP A 126 -0.67 27.08 -21.23
CA ASP A 126 -2.08 26.75 -21.32
C ASP A 126 -2.40 25.93 -22.57
N GLY A 127 -3.68 25.57 -22.66
CA GLY A 127 -4.28 25.01 -23.84
C GLY A 127 -4.32 23.47 -23.83
N PRO A 128 -5.00 22.89 -24.83
CA PRO A 128 -5.31 21.46 -24.82
C PRO A 128 -4.05 20.63 -25.03
N TRP A 129 -3.97 19.45 -24.42
CA TRP A 129 -2.85 18.52 -24.62
C TRP A 129 -2.64 18.12 -26.08
N ALA A 130 -3.74 17.94 -26.83
CA ALA A 130 -3.74 17.64 -28.26
C ALA A 130 -5.01 18.17 -28.96
N THR A 131 -4.90 18.48 -30.25
CA THR A 131 -6.02 18.80 -31.16
C THR A 131 -6.45 17.60 -32.01
N GLY A 132 -5.51 16.71 -32.34
CA GLY A 132 -5.78 15.48 -33.09
C GLY A 132 -6.59 14.43 -32.33
N SER A 133 -7.06 13.40 -33.03
CA SER A 133 -7.79 12.30 -32.40
C SER A 133 -7.70 10.95 -33.11
N ASP A 134 -8.08 9.87 -32.42
CA ASP A 134 -8.16 8.51 -32.97
C ASP A 134 -6.86 8.01 -33.62
N ARG A 135 -5.70 8.40 -33.07
CA ARG A 135 -4.39 7.99 -33.58
C ARG A 135 -3.93 6.71 -32.90
N TYR A 136 -3.18 5.89 -33.65
CA TYR A 136 -2.68 4.61 -33.16
C TYR A 136 -1.20 4.44 -33.48
N GLY A 137 -0.35 4.18 -32.48
CA GLY A 137 1.04 3.81 -32.73
C GLY A 137 1.09 2.42 -33.38
N ILE A 138 0.58 1.43 -32.68
CA ILE A 138 0.34 0.07 -33.17
C ILE A 138 -1.11 -0.33 -32.90
N ARG A 139 -1.83 -0.78 -33.91
CA ARG A 139 -3.22 -1.24 -33.80
C ARG A 139 -3.36 -2.64 -34.35
N VAL A 140 -3.67 -3.60 -33.48
CA VAL A 140 -4.10 -4.95 -33.87
C VAL A 140 -5.62 -4.97 -33.92
N GLN A 141 -6.19 -5.12 -35.11
CA GLN A 141 -7.64 -4.95 -35.31
C GLN A 141 -8.43 -6.16 -34.79
N ALA A 142 -9.67 -5.90 -34.35
CA ALA A 142 -10.63 -6.93 -34.02
C ALA A 142 -11.05 -7.76 -35.26
N GLY A 143 -11.53 -8.99 -35.04
CA GLY A 143 -12.15 -9.84 -36.07
C GLY A 143 -11.52 -11.22 -36.28
N GLY A 144 -10.42 -11.52 -35.60
CA GLY A 144 -9.77 -12.84 -35.57
C GLY A 144 -8.41 -12.79 -34.87
N ASP A 145 -7.97 -13.90 -34.28
CA ASP A 145 -6.77 -13.97 -33.46
C ASP A 145 -5.49 -13.59 -34.23
N MET A 146 -4.63 -12.79 -33.62
CA MET A 146 -3.26 -12.60 -34.04
C MET A 146 -2.41 -13.67 -33.34
N THR A 147 -1.71 -14.53 -34.09
CA THR A 147 -0.76 -15.50 -33.52
C THR A 147 0.66 -15.02 -33.71
N GLY A 148 1.40 -14.89 -32.61
CA GLY A 148 2.77 -14.38 -32.60
C GLY A 148 2.97 -13.35 -31.51
N ASN A 149 4.18 -12.79 -31.43
CA ASN A 149 4.56 -11.89 -30.35
C ASN A 149 4.53 -10.43 -30.81
N LEU A 150 4.19 -9.53 -29.89
CA LEU A 150 4.44 -8.10 -30.05
C LEU A 150 5.46 -7.65 -29.01
N ILE A 151 6.59 -7.12 -29.49
CA ILE A 151 7.71 -6.74 -28.63
C ILE A 151 8.17 -5.34 -28.99
N ILE A 152 8.10 -4.43 -28.01
CA ILE A 152 8.82 -3.16 -28.05
C ILE A 152 10.15 -3.40 -27.32
N GLY A 153 11.25 -3.40 -28.06
CA GLY A 153 12.59 -3.63 -27.50
C GLY A 153 13.10 -2.45 -26.68
N GLN A 154 14.25 -2.62 -26.00
CA GLN A 154 14.82 -1.62 -25.09
C GLN A 154 15.07 -0.25 -25.76
N ALA A 155 15.45 -0.23 -27.05
CA ALA A 155 15.62 1.00 -27.82
C ALA A 155 14.33 1.48 -28.51
N GLY A 156 13.27 0.66 -28.46
CA GLY A 156 12.00 0.91 -29.11
C GLY A 156 11.27 2.09 -28.50
N THR A 157 10.69 2.95 -29.34
CA THR A 157 9.84 4.06 -28.90
C THR A 157 8.53 4.10 -29.68
N VAL A 158 7.41 4.27 -28.97
CA VAL A 158 6.08 4.51 -29.53
C VAL A 158 5.51 5.77 -28.88
N ALA A 159 5.52 6.88 -29.61
CA ALA A 159 5.02 8.17 -29.15
C ALA A 159 3.79 8.58 -29.97
N VAL A 160 2.68 8.84 -29.29
CA VAL A 160 1.43 9.25 -29.92
C VAL A 160 0.90 10.47 -29.17
N GLU A 161 0.51 11.49 -29.92
CA GLU A 161 -0.11 12.70 -29.40
C GLU A 161 -1.49 12.79 -30.06
N GLY A 162 -2.57 12.99 -29.32
CA GLY A 162 -3.94 12.94 -29.81
C GLY A 162 -4.94 12.55 -28.71
N ASN A 163 -6.17 13.06 -28.81
CA ASN A 163 -7.29 12.68 -27.94
C ASN A 163 -7.88 11.34 -28.41
N ASN A 164 -8.48 10.55 -27.52
CA ASN A 164 -9.03 9.22 -27.85
C ASN A 164 -8.04 8.35 -28.64
N SER A 165 -6.75 8.43 -28.30
CA SER A 165 -5.65 7.84 -29.07
C SER A 165 -4.90 6.81 -28.26
N TYR A 166 -4.14 5.96 -28.94
CA TYR A 166 -3.57 4.76 -28.34
C TYR A 166 -2.14 4.52 -28.79
N GLY A 167 -1.22 4.33 -27.85
CA GLY A 167 0.16 3.93 -28.18
C GLY A 167 0.18 2.54 -28.81
N VAL A 168 -0.29 1.55 -28.06
CA VAL A 168 -0.50 0.16 -28.51
C VAL A 168 -1.93 -0.25 -28.17
N SER A 169 -2.68 -0.71 -29.18
CA SER A 169 -4.06 -1.17 -29.03
C SER A 169 -4.21 -2.59 -29.59
N ILE A 170 -4.48 -3.55 -28.72
CA ILE A 170 -4.71 -4.95 -29.07
C ILE A 170 -6.21 -5.25 -29.04
N GLU A 171 -6.90 -5.13 -30.18
CA GLU A 171 -8.37 -5.26 -30.27
C GLU A 171 -8.86 -6.68 -30.60
N SER A 172 -7.97 -7.57 -31.05
CA SER A 172 -8.21 -9.01 -31.18
C SER A 172 -7.41 -9.79 -30.15
N ASN A 173 -7.70 -11.09 -29.99
CA ASN A 173 -6.88 -11.93 -29.14
C ASN A 173 -5.45 -11.99 -29.67
N LEU A 174 -4.49 -11.91 -28.77
CA LEU A 174 -3.07 -12.11 -29.02
C LEU A 174 -2.68 -13.50 -28.51
N VAL A 175 -2.56 -14.45 -29.44
CA VAL A 175 -2.05 -15.79 -29.16
C VAL A 175 -0.53 -15.75 -29.20
N GLY A 176 0.04 -15.31 -28.07
CA GLY A 176 1.46 -15.03 -27.91
C GLY A 176 1.71 -14.15 -26.70
N ARG A 177 2.90 -13.55 -26.62
CA ARG A 177 3.26 -12.63 -25.53
C ARG A 177 3.31 -11.18 -25.99
N LEU A 178 3.11 -10.29 -25.03
CA LEU A 178 3.20 -8.84 -25.19
C LEU A 178 4.31 -8.32 -24.28
N ASP A 179 5.40 -7.84 -24.87
CA ASP A 179 6.53 -7.29 -24.12
C ASP A 179 6.73 -5.81 -24.45
N ASN A 180 6.87 -4.97 -23.43
CA ASN A 180 7.39 -3.61 -23.53
C ASN A 180 8.66 -3.48 -22.70
N PHE A 181 9.81 -3.38 -23.35
CA PHE A 181 11.10 -3.04 -22.75
C PHE A 181 11.51 -1.58 -23.04
N GLY A 182 10.79 -0.90 -23.94
CA GLY A 182 11.12 0.44 -24.42
C GLY A 182 10.19 1.54 -23.87
N LEU A 183 10.05 2.63 -24.62
CA LEU A 183 9.20 3.76 -24.23
C LEU A 183 7.87 3.74 -25.00
N ILE A 184 6.76 3.83 -24.27
CA ILE A 184 5.45 4.21 -24.81
C ILE A 184 5.05 5.55 -24.18
N ARG A 185 4.73 6.54 -25.02
CA ARG A 185 4.26 7.86 -24.58
C ARG A 185 2.96 8.21 -25.26
N ILE A 186 1.94 8.57 -24.47
CA ILE A 186 0.65 9.07 -24.95
C ILE A 186 0.38 10.47 -24.36
N LEU A 187 0.04 11.42 -25.23
CA LEU A 187 -0.33 12.79 -24.86
C LEU A 187 -1.70 13.12 -25.45
N GLY A 188 -2.66 13.56 -24.66
CA GLY A 188 -4.02 13.87 -25.09
C GLY A 188 -5.07 13.22 -24.19
N ASP A 189 -6.29 13.72 -24.27
CA ASP A 189 -7.39 13.34 -23.38
C ASP A 189 -8.06 12.03 -23.82
N ASN A 190 -8.51 11.23 -22.84
CA ASN A 190 -9.18 9.94 -23.02
C ASN A 190 -8.33 8.95 -23.83
N SER A 191 -7.02 9.01 -23.64
CA SER A 191 -6.03 8.26 -24.40
C SER A 191 -5.33 7.22 -23.52
N ILE A 192 -4.86 6.12 -24.14
CA ILE A 192 -4.23 5.03 -23.39
C ILE A 192 -2.88 4.67 -24.00
N GLY A 193 -1.84 4.53 -23.16
CA GLY A 193 -0.51 4.14 -23.61
C GLY A 193 -0.52 2.74 -24.24
N LEU A 194 -0.90 1.74 -23.45
CA LEU A 194 -1.05 0.35 -23.89
C LEU A 194 -2.41 -0.18 -23.44
N ARG A 195 -3.19 -0.76 -24.36
CA ARG A 195 -4.44 -1.44 -24.02
C ARG A 195 -4.59 -2.81 -24.66
N THR A 196 -5.19 -3.75 -23.93
CA THR A 196 -5.65 -5.04 -24.45
C THR A 196 -7.17 -5.11 -24.35
N LEU A 197 -7.86 -5.35 -25.47
CA LEU A 197 -9.31 -5.56 -25.54
C LEU A 197 -9.67 -6.97 -26.00
N GLY A 198 -8.71 -7.69 -26.58
CA GLY A 198 -8.76 -9.15 -26.75
C GLY A 198 -7.87 -9.86 -25.73
N THR A 199 -8.12 -11.16 -25.55
CA THR A 199 -7.37 -12.02 -24.62
C THR A 199 -5.90 -12.13 -25.05
N VAL A 200 -4.97 -12.04 -24.10
CA VAL A 200 -3.55 -12.36 -24.32
C VAL A 200 -3.27 -13.73 -23.72
N THR A 201 -2.93 -14.72 -24.56
CA THR A 201 -2.76 -16.11 -24.09
C THR A 201 -1.41 -16.35 -23.40
N GLY A 202 -0.46 -15.43 -23.54
CA GLY A 202 0.86 -15.48 -22.93
C GLY A 202 1.03 -14.43 -21.82
N PRO A 203 2.26 -14.26 -21.32
CA PRO A 203 2.56 -13.19 -20.37
C PRO A 203 2.48 -11.80 -21.01
N VAL A 204 2.19 -10.82 -20.17
CA VAL A 204 2.30 -9.40 -20.48
C VAL A 204 3.41 -8.81 -19.60
N ASN A 205 4.54 -8.46 -20.19
CA ASN A 205 5.73 -7.99 -19.48
C ASN A 205 5.99 -6.51 -19.79
N LEU A 206 5.80 -5.64 -18.80
CA LEU A 206 5.95 -4.19 -18.92
C LEU A 206 7.15 -3.71 -18.09
N LEU A 207 8.35 -3.83 -18.67
CA LEU A 207 9.63 -3.47 -18.05
C LEU A 207 10.11 -2.08 -18.45
N GLY A 208 9.64 -1.58 -19.60
CA GLY A 208 9.96 -0.24 -20.10
C GLY A 208 9.06 0.87 -19.54
N THR A 209 9.31 2.11 -19.96
CA THR A 209 8.53 3.28 -19.52
C THR A 209 7.20 3.38 -20.28
N ILE A 210 6.10 3.64 -19.58
CA ILE A 210 4.80 3.97 -20.17
C ILE A 210 4.26 5.24 -19.50
N ASN A 211 4.16 6.33 -20.26
CA ASN A 211 3.70 7.63 -19.74
C ASN A 211 2.43 8.09 -20.44
N ALA A 212 1.41 8.44 -19.65
CA ALA A 212 0.16 9.02 -20.12
C ALA A 212 -0.10 10.40 -19.52
N ARG A 213 -0.34 11.37 -20.40
CA ARG A 213 -0.67 12.75 -20.02
C ARG A 213 -1.94 13.23 -20.73
N GLY A 214 -2.96 13.58 -19.95
CA GLY A 214 -4.25 14.07 -20.45
C GLY A 214 -5.41 13.73 -19.53
N ALA A 215 -6.52 14.43 -19.69
CA ALA A 215 -7.72 14.18 -18.90
C ALA A 215 -8.25 12.76 -19.16
N ASN A 216 -8.61 12.03 -18.10
CA ASN A 216 -9.08 10.63 -18.15
C ASN A 216 -8.14 9.65 -18.88
N SER A 217 -6.86 9.99 -19.05
CA SER A 217 -5.89 9.15 -19.75
C SER A 217 -5.18 8.19 -18.79
N SER A 218 -4.92 6.98 -19.24
CA SER A 218 -4.29 5.90 -18.47
C SER A 218 -3.04 5.38 -19.17
N ALA A 219 -2.04 4.94 -18.41
CA ALA A 219 -0.83 4.37 -19.03
C ALA A 219 -1.11 2.95 -19.57
N VAL A 220 -1.73 2.10 -18.76
CA VAL A 220 -2.02 0.70 -19.11
C VAL A 220 -3.49 0.36 -18.82
N LEU A 221 -4.14 -0.29 -19.79
CA LEU A 221 -5.44 -0.93 -19.63
C LEU A 221 -5.35 -2.42 -20.00
N ILE A 222 -5.54 -3.29 -19.03
CA ILE A 222 -5.79 -4.72 -19.27
C ILE A 222 -7.30 -4.91 -19.33
N GLY A 223 -7.85 -4.71 -20.52
CA GLY A 223 -9.29 -4.63 -20.78
C GLY A 223 -9.98 -5.98 -20.96
N ASN A 224 -9.19 -7.06 -21.12
CA ASN A 224 -9.66 -8.43 -21.31
C ASN A 224 -8.63 -9.41 -20.69
N ASP A 225 -8.93 -10.69 -20.72
CA ASP A 225 -8.19 -11.72 -20.00
C ASP A 225 -6.72 -11.83 -20.42
N VAL A 226 -5.86 -12.14 -19.44
CA VAL A 226 -4.47 -12.53 -19.62
C VAL A 226 -4.29 -13.93 -19.02
N ASP A 227 -3.97 -14.92 -19.85
CA ASP A 227 -3.76 -16.29 -19.38
C ASP A 227 -2.40 -16.46 -18.68
N GLY A 228 -1.43 -15.60 -19.00
CA GLY A 228 -0.14 -15.54 -18.32
C GLY A 228 -0.13 -14.64 -17.09
N ARG A 229 1.08 -14.34 -16.62
CA ARG A 229 1.35 -13.32 -15.60
C ARG A 229 1.33 -11.92 -16.21
N LEU A 230 0.82 -10.94 -15.46
CA LEU A 230 1.03 -9.52 -15.73
C LEU A 230 2.19 -9.01 -14.86
N THR A 231 3.31 -8.67 -15.50
CA THR A 231 4.54 -8.19 -14.84
C THR A 231 4.70 -6.69 -15.06
N LEU A 232 4.85 -5.91 -13.99
CA LEU A 232 5.02 -4.46 -14.00
C LEU A 232 6.37 -4.10 -13.34
N GLN A 233 7.38 -3.74 -14.13
CA GLN A 233 8.76 -3.50 -13.66
C GLN A 233 9.33 -2.15 -14.10
N GLY A 234 8.73 -1.50 -15.09
CA GLY A 234 9.16 -0.17 -15.55
C GLY A 234 8.54 0.99 -14.78
N SER A 235 8.80 2.21 -15.27
CA SER A 235 8.09 3.42 -14.84
C SER A 235 6.75 3.54 -15.57
N ILE A 236 5.64 3.48 -14.85
CA ILE A 236 4.30 3.55 -15.43
C ILE A 236 3.55 4.70 -14.76
N ASP A 237 3.32 5.77 -15.51
CA ASP A 237 2.88 7.04 -14.97
C ASP A 237 1.64 7.56 -15.69
N ALA A 238 0.63 8.01 -14.95
CA ALA A 238 -0.54 8.70 -15.48
C ALA A 238 -0.83 10.02 -14.75
N SER A 239 -1.20 11.05 -15.50
CA SER A 239 -1.58 12.36 -14.97
C SER A 239 -2.43 13.14 -15.97
N GLY A 240 -3.41 13.88 -15.47
CA GLY A 240 -4.04 14.94 -16.26
C GLY A 240 -3.30 16.28 -16.13
N TYR A 241 -2.52 16.45 -15.06
CA TYR A 241 -1.86 17.71 -14.71
C TYR A 241 -0.78 18.14 -15.68
N ARG A 242 -0.67 19.47 -15.84
CA ARG A 242 0.47 20.11 -16.49
C ARG A 242 1.74 19.92 -15.66
N TYR A 243 1.63 20.10 -14.35
CA TYR A 243 2.73 19.96 -13.41
C TYR A 243 2.43 18.86 -12.39
N THR A 244 3.30 17.86 -12.30
CA THR A 244 3.14 16.72 -11.38
C THR A 244 3.91 16.89 -10.07
N THR A 245 4.42 18.10 -9.85
CA THR A 245 5.11 18.49 -8.62
C THR A 245 4.42 19.72 -8.09
N ARG A 246 4.10 19.70 -6.79
CA ARG A 246 3.49 20.84 -6.12
C ARG A 246 4.49 22.01 -6.07
N GLY A 247 4.08 23.17 -6.57
CA GLY A 247 4.84 24.42 -6.47
C GLY A 247 4.59 25.16 -5.16
N SER A 248 5.03 26.42 -5.05
CA SER A 248 4.61 27.28 -3.94
C SER A 248 3.14 27.68 -4.09
N ASP A 249 2.51 28.14 -3.02
CA ASP A 249 1.11 28.56 -3.06
C ASP A 249 0.90 29.72 -4.06
N GLU A 250 1.90 30.61 -4.24
CA GLU A 250 1.84 31.66 -5.27
C GLU A 250 1.89 31.13 -6.70
N PHE A 251 2.52 29.97 -6.93
CA PHE A 251 2.48 29.30 -8.22
C PHE A 251 1.16 28.56 -8.41
N ILE A 252 0.64 27.90 -7.38
CA ILE A 252 -0.65 27.19 -7.47
C ILE A 252 -1.80 28.17 -7.72
N ALA A 253 -1.74 29.38 -7.15
CA ALA A 253 -2.76 30.41 -7.34
C ALA A 253 -2.86 30.98 -8.77
N LYS A 254 -1.88 30.64 -9.63
CA LYS A 254 -1.84 31.01 -11.06
C LYS A 254 -2.54 29.98 -11.93
N LEU A 255 -2.27 28.70 -11.64
CA LEU A 255 -2.82 27.56 -12.37
C LEU A 255 -4.33 27.65 -12.56
N GLU A 256 -4.78 27.41 -13.79
CA GLU A 256 -6.18 27.28 -14.12
C GLU A 256 -6.65 25.80 -14.18
N ALA A 257 -7.94 25.61 -14.51
CA ALA A 257 -8.58 24.30 -14.45
C ALA A 257 -8.00 23.29 -15.46
N GLU A 258 -7.48 23.80 -16.57
CA GLU A 258 -6.81 23.09 -17.65
C GLU A 258 -5.43 22.55 -17.24
N ASP A 259 -4.77 23.16 -16.25
CA ASP A 259 -3.49 22.67 -15.72
C ASP A 259 -3.68 21.65 -14.61
N MET A 260 -4.87 21.65 -14.00
CA MET A 260 -5.28 20.78 -12.91
C MET A 260 -6.23 19.63 -13.36
N LEU A 261 -6.19 19.27 -14.64
CA LEU A 261 -7.00 18.17 -15.18
C LEU A 261 -6.73 16.84 -14.46
N GLN A 262 -7.75 16.01 -14.35
CA GLN A 262 -7.66 14.70 -13.70
C GLN A 262 -7.33 13.60 -14.71
N GLY A 263 -6.28 12.83 -14.43
CA GLY A 263 -5.93 11.62 -15.19
C GLY A 263 -6.79 10.42 -14.79
N GLY A 264 -6.71 9.35 -15.57
CA GLY A 264 -7.20 8.03 -15.16
C GLY A 264 -6.14 7.25 -14.36
N PRO A 265 -6.43 5.98 -13.99
CA PRO A 265 -5.46 5.15 -13.30
C PRO A 265 -4.18 4.94 -14.13
N ALA A 266 -3.03 4.78 -13.47
CA ALA A 266 -1.80 4.43 -14.20
C ALA A 266 -1.92 3.02 -14.80
N VAL A 267 -2.40 2.06 -14.00
CA VAL A 267 -2.74 0.71 -14.44
C VAL A 267 -4.19 0.41 -14.08
N LEU A 268 -5.00 0.08 -15.08
CA LEU A 268 -6.38 -0.39 -14.92
C LEU A 268 -6.49 -1.84 -15.40
N VAL A 269 -6.91 -2.74 -14.52
CA VAL A 269 -7.16 -4.16 -14.82
C VAL A 269 -8.66 -4.42 -14.73
N THR A 270 -9.27 -4.76 -15.86
CA THR A 270 -10.71 -5.06 -15.97
C THR A 270 -11.00 -6.49 -16.43
N GLY A 271 -9.98 -7.24 -16.87
CA GLY A 271 -10.07 -8.66 -17.24
C GLY A 271 -9.42 -9.59 -16.20
N ASN A 272 -9.65 -10.89 -16.33
CA ASN A 272 -9.01 -11.90 -15.48
C ASN A 272 -7.51 -11.99 -15.76
N VAL A 273 -6.70 -12.25 -14.74
CA VAL A 273 -5.26 -12.50 -14.92
C VAL A 273 -4.92 -13.82 -14.26
N THR A 274 -4.83 -14.88 -15.07
CA THR A 274 -4.67 -16.26 -14.56
C THR A 274 -3.34 -16.45 -13.84
N GLY A 275 -2.26 -15.83 -14.33
CA GLY A 275 -0.94 -15.87 -13.70
C GLY A 275 -0.68 -14.73 -12.70
N GLY A 276 -1.72 -14.07 -12.21
CA GLY A 276 -1.62 -13.00 -11.23
C GLY A 276 -0.96 -11.71 -11.72
N VAL A 277 -0.97 -10.70 -10.85
CA VAL A 277 -0.37 -9.38 -11.10
C VAL A 277 0.81 -9.18 -10.16
N VAL A 278 1.97 -8.83 -10.73
CA VAL A 278 3.19 -8.59 -9.96
C VAL A 278 3.79 -7.25 -10.35
N VAL A 279 3.86 -6.32 -9.39
CA VAL A 279 4.76 -5.16 -9.48
C VAL A 279 6.12 -5.67 -9.03
N ASP A 280 6.99 -5.95 -9.97
CA ASP A 280 8.16 -6.78 -9.72
C ASP A 280 9.45 -5.96 -9.56
N ARG A 281 10.53 -6.66 -9.22
CA ARG A 281 11.89 -6.14 -9.17
C ARG A 281 12.85 -7.26 -9.60
N PRO A 282 14.10 -6.92 -10.00
CA PRO A 282 15.09 -7.94 -10.30
C PRO A 282 15.27 -8.89 -9.11
N PRO A 283 15.40 -10.21 -9.33
CA PRO A 283 15.65 -11.15 -8.27
C PRO A 283 17.01 -10.86 -7.61
N THR A 284 17.17 -11.32 -6.37
CA THR A 284 18.47 -11.21 -5.71
C THR A 284 19.44 -12.21 -6.31
N GLU A 285 20.61 -11.73 -6.72
CA GLU A 285 21.75 -12.52 -7.20
C GLU A 285 22.09 -13.65 -6.21
N ALA A 286 21.75 -14.89 -6.59
CA ALA A 286 21.91 -16.07 -5.75
C ALA A 286 22.99 -17.03 -6.27
N ASP A 287 23.23 -17.05 -7.58
CA ASP A 287 24.30 -17.82 -8.23
C ASP A 287 24.84 -17.03 -9.42
N ALA A 288 26.07 -16.52 -9.31
CA ALA A 288 26.67 -15.65 -10.32
C ALA A 288 26.91 -16.29 -11.71
N ASN A 289 26.57 -17.57 -11.87
CA ASN A 289 26.57 -18.28 -13.15
C ASN A 289 25.17 -18.47 -13.74
N ASN A 290 24.13 -18.21 -12.96
CA ASN A 290 22.81 -17.95 -13.46
C ASN A 290 22.71 -16.47 -13.85
N ALA A 291 21.90 -16.16 -14.85
CA ALA A 291 21.72 -14.77 -15.32
C ALA A 291 20.22 -14.46 -15.48
N ASP A 292 19.40 -15.27 -14.84
CA ASP A 292 17.94 -15.41 -14.92
C ASP A 292 17.57 -16.25 -13.68
N GLU A 293 17.63 -15.62 -12.50
CA GLU A 293 17.63 -16.30 -11.21
C GLU A 293 16.27 -16.93 -10.93
N ASP A 294 15.22 -16.33 -11.44
CA ASP A 294 13.84 -16.73 -11.27
C ASP A 294 13.28 -17.56 -12.45
N GLY A 295 14.05 -17.69 -13.53
CA GLY A 295 13.76 -18.55 -14.67
C GLY A 295 12.57 -18.08 -15.50
N ASP A 296 12.28 -16.78 -15.48
CA ASP A 296 11.13 -16.21 -16.18
C ASP A 296 11.39 -15.94 -17.68
N GLY A 297 12.64 -16.14 -18.11
CA GLY A 297 13.09 -16.00 -19.49
C GLY A 297 13.51 -14.58 -19.86
N ILE A 298 13.55 -13.66 -18.90
CA ILE A 298 14.11 -12.32 -19.01
C ILE A 298 15.40 -12.29 -18.19
N PRO A 299 16.56 -11.98 -18.78
CA PRO A 299 17.80 -11.94 -18.02
C PRO A 299 17.81 -10.85 -16.94
N ASP A 300 18.39 -11.19 -15.79
CA ASP A 300 18.79 -10.34 -14.65
C ASP A 300 19.02 -8.86 -14.95
N ALA A 301 20.00 -8.70 -15.84
CA ALA A 301 20.55 -7.40 -16.21
C ALA A 301 19.60 -6.51 -17.03
N ASN A 302 18.47 -7.06 -17.50
CA ASN A 302 17.46 -6.33 -18.28
C ASN A 302 16.21 -6.00 -17.46
N GLU A 303 16.15 -6.42 -16.20
CA GLU A 303 15.04 -6.17 -15.30
C GLU A 303 15.21 -4.86 -14.52
N THR A 304 14.09 -4.28 -14.11
CA THR A 304 14.05 -3.08 -13.29
C THR A 304 12.99 -3.17 -12.20
N THR A 305 13.08 -2.30 -11.20
CA THR A 305 12.07 -2.25 -10.14
C THR A 305 10.86 -1.43 -10.59
N GLY A 306 9.67 -2.01 -10.47
CA GLY A 306 8.40 -1.36 -10.81
C GLY A 306 8.20 -0.05 -10.06
N ASN A 307 7.85 1.01 -10.79
CA ASN A 307 7.51 2.31 -10.23
C ASN A 307 6.23 2.83 -10.89
N ILE A 308 5.12 2.78 -10.16
CA ILE A 308 3.79 3.05 -10.68
C ILE A 308 3.23 4.31 -10.01
N ASN A 309 2.99 5.38 -10.77
CA ASN A 309 2.51 6.65 -10.22
C ASN A 309 1.23 7.13 -10.90
N SER A 310 0.25 7.53 -10.08
CA SER A 310 -0.89 8.33 -10.52
C SER A 310 -0.82 9.71 -9.84
N TYR A 311 -0.88 10.76 -10.65
CA TYR A 311 -0.98 12.14 -10.18
C TYR A 311 -2.40 12.64 -10.43
N GLY A 312 -3.19 12.71 -9.37
CA GLY A 312 -4.61 13.05 -9.38
C GLY A 312 -5.44 12.13 -8.48
N SER A 313 -6.76 12.23 -8.63
CA SER A 313 -7.72 11.47 -7.82
C SER A 313 -7.83 9.98 -8.16
N ALA A 314 -7.43 9.57 -9.36
CA ALA A 314 -7.45 8.18 -9.78
C ALA A 314 -6.37 7.34 -9.07
N ALA A 315 -6.62 6.04 -8.94
CA ALA A 315 -5.68 5.12 -8.32
C ALA A 315 -4.42 4.90 -9.17
N ALA A 316 -3.26 4.65 -8.55
CA ALA A 316 -2.10 4.19 -9.31
C ALA A 316 -2.36 2.82 -9.96
N ILE A 317 -2.91 1.87 -9.19
CA ILE A 317 -3.40 0.60 -9.71
C ILE A 317 -4.87 0.43 -9.30
N GLN A 318 -5.71 0.17 -10.29
CA GLN A 318 -7.11 -0.18 -10.08
C GLN A 318 -7.40 -1.55 -10.68
N VAL A 319 -7.96 -2.45 -9.87
CA VAL A 319 -8.48 -3.75 -10.32
C VAL A 319 -9.97 -3.76 -10.09
N GLY A 320 -10.74 -3.71 -11.17
CA GLY A 320 -12.19 -3.63 -11.08
C GLY A 320 -12.82 -3.39 -12.45
N SER A 321 -13.99 -3.97 -12.67
CA SER A 321 -14.78 -3.77 -13.88
C SER A 321 -16.21 -3.39 -13.50
N THR A 322 -16.86 -2.62 -14.36
CA THR A 322 -18.29 -2.27 -14.20
C THR A 322 -19.19 -3.31 -14.87
N THR A 323 -18.64 -4.15 -15.75
CA THR A 323 -19.40 -5.10 -16.57
C THR A 323 -19.16 -6.55 -16.18
N ASP A 324 -17.98 -6.87 -15.66
CA ASP A 324 -17.52 -8.24 -15.47
C ASP A 324 -16.91 -8.45 -14.08
N SER A 325 -16.96 -9.69 -13.60
CA SER A 325 -16.22 -10.09 -12.40
C SER A 325 -14.80 -10.51 -12.78
N ILE A 326 -13.85 -10.20 -11.91
CA ILE A 326 -12.41 -10.38 -12.15
C ILE A 326 -11.87 -11.41 -11.17
N THR A 327 -11.03 -12.30 -11.67
CA THR A 327 -10.20 -13.21 -10.87
C THR A 327 -8.73 -12.94 -11.16
N LEU A 328 -7.96 -12.68 -10.11
CA LEU A 328 -6.50 -12.73 -10.15
C LEU A 328 -6.05 -14.09 -9.61
N GLY A 329 -5.59 -14.96 -10.49
CA GLY A 329 -5.00 -16.25 -10.10
C GLY A 329 -3.61 -16.06 -9.50
N VAL A 330 -3.05 -17.08 -8.84
CA VAL A 330 -1.75 -16.95 -8.16
C VAL A 330 -0.57 -16.80 -9.12
N ALA A 331 0.38 -15.92 -8.78
CA ALA A 331 1.56 -15.64 -9.61
C ALA A 331 2.61 -16.76 -9.64
N GLY A 332 2.54 -17.71 -8.70
CA GLY A 332 3.49 -18.80 -8.60
C GLY A 332 3.18 -19.72 -7.42
N THR A 333 4.25 -20.25 -6.80
CA THR A 333 4.17 -21.16 -5.65
C THR A 333 4.95 -20.61 -4.46
N GLY A 334 4.78 -21.20 -3.26
CA GLY A 334 5.50 -20.76 -2.06
C GLY A 334 5.19 -19.30 -1.71
N THR A 335 6.22 -18.46 -1.58
CA THR A 335 6.09 -17.03 -1.31
C THR A 335 5.41 -16.25 -2.44
N ASN A 336 5.33 -16.83 -3.64
CA ASN A 336 4.70 -16.22 -4.82
C ASN A 336 3.25 -16.73 -5.03
N ALA A 337 2.69 -17.51 -4.09
CA ALA A 337 1.34 -18.06 -4.18
C ALA A 337 0.24 -17.03 -3.84
N TYR A 338 0.32 -15.84 -4.43
CA TYR A 338 -0.57 -14.70 -4.23
C TYR A 338 -1.03 -14.18 -5.59
N GLY A 339 -2.28 -13.74 -5.68
CA GLY A 339 -2.87 -13.20 -6.91
C GLY A 339 -2.43 -11.77 -7.22
N PHE A 340 -2.02 -11.05 -6.18
CA PHE A 340 -1.37 -9.75 -6.32
C PHE A 340 -0.12 -9.68 -5.44
N ILE A 341 1.01 -9.25 -6.03
CA ILE A 341 2.28 -9.05 -5.33
C ILE A 341 2.84 -7.67 -5.68
N ASN A 342 3.22 -6.89 -4.67
CA ASN A 342 4.01 -5.66 -4.85
C ASN A 342 5.41 -5.82 -4.26
N ARG A 343 6.44 -5.73 -5.10
CA ARG A 343 7.87 -5.66 -4.73
C ARG A 343 8.51 -4.33 -5.09
N GLY A 344 7.82 -3.52 -5.90
CA GLY A 344 8.25 -2.20 -6.32
C GLY A 344 7.61 -1.09 -5.51
N THR A 345 7.37 0.04 -6.18
CA THR A 345 6.75 1.24 -5.60
C THR A 345 5.45 1.54 -6.32
N VAL A 346 4.37 1.75 -5.55
CA VAL A 346 3.06 2.18 -6.06
C VAL A 346 2.62 3.44 -5.32
N THR A 347 2.46 4.56 -6.04
CA THR A 347 2.18 5.87 -5.45
C THR A 347 0.95 6.53 -6.07
N GLY A 348 -0.05 6.85 -5.23
CA GLY A 348 -1.13 7.78 -5.58
C GLY A 348 -0.86 9.16 -5.01
N GLN A 349 -0.92 10.22 -5.82
CA GLN A 349 -0.58 11.58 -5.40
C GLN A 349 -1.67 12.58 -5.76
N GLY A 350 -2.41 13.04 -4.76
CA GLY A 350 -3.25 14.23 -4.83
C GLY A 350 -2.37 15.47 -4.69
N VAL A 351 -1.79 15.93 -5.81
CA VAL A 351 -0.76 16.98 -5.82
C VAL A 351 -1.29 18.32 -5.30
N TYR A 352 -2.55 18.61 -5.59
CA TYR A 352 -3.21 19.89 -5.30
C TYR A 352 -4.30 19.74 -4.23
N ASP A 353 -4.68 20.87 -3.63
CA ASP A 353 -5.62 20.90 -2.50
C ASP A 353 -6.99 20.35 -2.89
N GLY A 354 -7.60 19.59 -1.98
CA GLY A 354 -8.91 18.99 -2.19
C GLY A 354 -8.90 17.80 -3.15
N ILE A 355 -7.75 17.38 -3.66
CA ILE A 355 -7.63 16.20 -4.52
C ILE A 355 -7.26 14.97 -3.68
N ALA A 356 -8.18 14.02 -3.59
CA ALA A 356 -7.93 12.75 -2.91
C ALA A 356 -6.81 11.96 -3.59
N ALA A 357 -6.13 11.09 -2.85
CA ALA A 357 -5.06 10.23 -3.37
C ALA A 357 -5.38 8.75 -3.12
N ASN A 358 -5.21 7.92 -4.14
CA ASN A 358 -5.45 6.47 -4.05
C ASN A 358 -4.24 5.72 -4.63
N ALA A 359 -3.63 4.79 -3.90
CA ALA A 359 -2.53 4.00 -4.45
C ALA A 359 -3.05 2.72 -5.14
N ILE A 360 -3.70 1.83 -4.39
CA ILE A 360 -4.26 0.58 -4.90
C ILE A 360 -5.73 0.45 -4.53
N VAL A 361 -6.59 0.17 -5.52
CA VAL A 361 -8.02 -0.07 -5.33
C VAL A 361 -8.41 -1.40 -5.97
N PHE A 362 -8.95 -2.31 -5.16
CA PHE A 362 -9.61 -3.54 -5.60
C PHE A 362 -11.13 -3.37 -5.50
N GLY A 363 -11.86 -3.81 -6.53
CA GLY A 363 -13.32 -3.81 -6.55
C GLY A 363 -13.94 -2.41 -6.43
N GLY A 364 -15.07 -2.33 -5.71
CA GLY A 364 -15.82 -1.08 -5.49
C GLY A 364 -16.90 -0.78 -6.53
N ASN A 365 -17.15 -1.70 -7.47
CA ASN A 365 -18.26 -1.61 -8.41
C ASN A 365 -19.41 -2.51 -7.94
N PRO A 366 -20.59 -1.93 -7.60
CA PRO A 366 -21.72 -2.70 -7.10
C PRO A 366 -22.11 -3.85 -8.04
N GLY A 367 -22.24 -5.05 -7.48
CA GLY A 367 -22.66 -6.25 -8.21
C GLY A 367 -21.57 -6.97 -9.02
N GLN A 368 -20.33 -6.48 -9.02
CA GLN A 368 -19.18 -7.15 -9.63
C GLN A 368 -18.21 -7.64 -8.57
N ALA A 369 -17.69 -8.86 -8.73
CA ALA A 369 -16.71 -9.42 -7.81
C ALA A 369 -15.28 -9.16 -8.30
N VAL A 370 -14.36 -8.95 -7.35
CA VAL A 370 -12.91 -9.03 -7.57
C VAL A 370 -12.36 -10.09 -6.63
N VAL A 371 -12.02 -11.25 -7.16
CA VAL A 371 -11.46 -12.37 -6.41
C VAL A 371 -9.95 -12.37 -6.59
N ILE A 372 -9.21 -12.36 -5.48
CA ILE A 372 -7.74 -12.42 -5.49
C ILE A 372 -7.34 -13.73 -4.82
N ASP A 373 -6.93 -14.70 -5.63
CA ASP A 373 -6.57 -16.02 -5.13
C ASP A 373 -5.26 -15.95 -4.33
N GLY A 374 -5.15 -16.74 -3.26
CA GLY A 374 -3.94 -16.80 -2.43
C GLY A 374 -3.66 -15.58 -1.54
N GLY A 375 -4.17 -14.40 -1.89
CA GLY A 375 -4.05 -13.17 -1.10
C GLY A 375 -3.42 -12.01 -1.86
N VAL A 376 -3.19 -10.93 -1.12
CA VAL A 376 -2.36 -9.79 -1.54
C VAL A 376 -1.08 -9.76 -0.71
N ARG A 377 0.07 -9.60 -1.35
CA ARG A 377 1.39 -9.53 -0.71
C ARG A 377 2.12 -8.24 -1.04
N ASN A 378 2.52 -7.48 -0.02
CA ASN A 378 3.37 -6.30 -0.16
C ASN A 378 4.76 -6.58 0.43
N GLU A 379 5.80 -6.42 -0.39
CA GLU A 379 7.23 -6.49 -0.05
C GLU A 379 7.95 -5.18 -0.41
N GLY A 380 7.26 -4.29 -1.11
CA GLY A 380 7.76 -2.98 -1.54
C GLY A 380 7.07 -1.82 -0.83
N THR A 381 6.92 -0.70 -1.53
CA THR A 381 6.32 0.52 -1.00
C THR A 381 4.96 0.78 -1.65
N ILE A 382 3.94 1.06 -0.84
CA ILE A 382 2.64 1.56 -1.28
C ILE A 382 2.39 2.89 -0.56
N ALA A 383 2.16 3.97 -1.29
CA ALA A 383 1.96 5.29 -0.70
C ALA A 383 0.81 6.06 -1.34
N SER A 384 -0.04 6.68 -0.51
CA SER A 384 -1.02 7.68 -0.93
C SER A 384 -0.73 9.00 -0.22
N LEU A 385 -0.55 10.08 -0.98
CA LEU A 385 -0.18 11.40 -0.47
C LEU A 385 -1.17 12.46 -0.96
N ALA A 386 -1.78 13.21 -0.05
CA ALA A 386 -2.78 14.24 -0.38
C ALA A 386 -2.60 15.53 0.42
N TYR A 387 -3.09 16.64 -0.14
CA TYR A 387 -3.23 17.93 0.52
C TYR A 387 -4.70 18.28 0.65
N ASP A 388 -5.16 18.61 1.86
CA ASP A 388 -6.55 18.98 2.15
C ASP A 388 -7.62 18.01 1.62
N ALA A 389 -7.27 16.73 1.58
CA ALA A 389 -8.11 15.68 1.02
C ALA A 389 -7.74 14.30 1.56
N ASN A 390 -8.59 13.32 1.25
CA ASN A 390 -8.41 11.95 1.71
C ASN A 390 -7.21 11.27 1.03
N ALA A 391 -6.48 10.45 1.78
CA ALA A 391 -5.41 9.60 1.26
C ALA A 391 -5.70 8.13 1.63
N THR A 392 -5.88 7.25 0.65
CA THR A 392 -6.09 5.81 0.86
C THR A 392 -5.03 4.99 0.14
N ALA A 393 -4.19 4.27 0.89
CA ALA A 393 -3.08 3.53 0.31
C ALA A 393 -3.57 2.21 -0.32
N VAL A 394 -4.28 1.37 0.43
CA VAL A 394 -4.92 0.15 -0.10
C VAL A 394 -6.40 0.15 0.24
N ARG A 395 -7.25 -0.02 -0.77
CA ARG A 395 -8.70 -0.12 -0.61
C ARG A 395 -9.23 -1.43 -1.17
N PHE A 396 -9.94 -2.18 -0.32
CA PHE A 396 -10.81 -3.29 -0.72
C PHE A 396 -12.24 -2.79 -0.79
N GLY A 397 -12.68 -2.41 -1.98
CA GLY A 397 -14.04 -1.96 -2.24
C GLY A 397 -15.06 -3.11 -2.22
N GLU A 398 -16.35 -2.76 -2.21
CA GLU A 398 -17.47 -3.70 -2.32
C GLU A 398 -17.22 -4.76 -3.42
N GLY A 399 -17.51 -6.03 -3.10
CA GLY A 399 -17.34 -7.15 -4.02
C GLY A 399 -15.91 -7.72 -4.08
N SER A 400 -14.94 -7.08 -3.42
CA SER A 400 -13.59 -7.65 -3.29
C SER A 400 -13.57 -8.82 -2.33
N SER A 401 -12.90 -9.91 -2.67
CA SER A 401 -12.71 -11.08 -1.82
C SER A 401 -11.28 -11.60 -1.93
N THR A 402 -10.58 -11.65 -0.80
CA THR A 402 -9.21 -12.15 -0.72
C THR A 402 -8.98 -12.84 0.62
N PRO A 403 -8.32 -14.00 0.68
CA PRO A 403 -8.19 -14.77 1.92
C PRO A 403 -7.25 -14.11 2.95
N THR A 404 -6.27 -13.32 2.50
CA THR A 404 -5.28 -12.70 3.38
C THR A 404 -4.61 -11.50 2.73
N PHE A 405 -4.17 -10.56 3.56
CA PHE A 405 -3.26 -9.49 3.21
C PHE A 405 -1.97 -9.65 4.03
N PHE A 406 -0.83 -9.78 3.35
CA PHE A 406 0.48 -9.90 3.98
C PHE A 406 1.34 -8.69 3.63
N ASN A 407 1.80 -7.95 4.64
CA ASN A 407 2.70 -6.82 4.48
C ASN A 407 4.04 -7.09 5.15
N ASN A 408 5.12 -7.14 4.37
CA ASN A 408 6.51 -7.10 4.82
C ASN A 408 7.26 -5.89 4.22
N GLY A 409 6.50 -4.93 3.68
CA GLY A 409 7.01 -3.69 3.11
C GLY A 409 6.50 -2.47 3.87
N ALA A 410 6.48 -1.32 3.20
CA ALA A 410 5.96 -0.08 3.74
C ALA A 410 4.64 0.30 3.08
N ILE A 411 3.65 0.65 3.90
CA ILE A 411 2.37 1.23 3.47
C ILE A 411 2.20 2.56 4.17
N THR A 412 1.97 3.63 3.41
CA THR A 412 1.84 4.98 3.95
C THR A 412 0.62 5.70 3.39
N ALA A 413 -0.24 6.19 4.28
CA ALA A 413 -1.29 7.15 3.98
C ALA A 413 -0.96 8.49 4.63
N GLY A 414 -0.30 9.36 3.85
CA GLY A 414 0.19 10.65 4.30
C GLY A 414 -0.72 11.81 3.86
N MET A 415 -1.02 12.71 4.77
CA MET A 415 -1.76 13.93 4.49
C MET A 415 -1.07 15.14 5.08
N SER A 416 -1.23 16.28 4.41
CA SER A 416 -1.04 17.60 5.00
C SER A 416 -2.38 18.30 4.90
N SER A 417 -3.08 18.44 6.03
CA SER A 417 -4.42 19.02 6.03
C SER A 417 -4.80 19.75 7.30
N ASP A 418 -5.28 20.99 7.12
CA ASP A 418 -5.93 21.81 8.14
C ASP A 418 -7.47 21.74 8.07
N VAL A 419 -8.01 20.96 7.14
CA VAL A 419 -9.44 20.67 6.98
C VAL A 419 -9.79 19.25 7.40
N ALA A 420 -11.09 18.97 7.47
CA ALA A 420 -11.57 17.61 7.70
C ALA A 420 -11.26 16.72 6.48
N ALA A 421 -10.40 15.73 6.69
CA ALA A 421 -10.05 14.69 5.72
C ALA A 421 -9.82 13.36 6.44
N THR A 422 -9.63 12.29 5.69
CA THR A 422 -9.34 10.96 6.24
C THR A 422 -8.19 10.28 5.51
N GLY A 423 -7.17 9.88 6.29
CA GLY A 423 -6.02 9.10 5.84
C GLY A 423 -6.18 7.66 6.28
N THR A 424 -6.03 6.69 5.39
CA THR A 424 -6.20 5.27 5.72
C THR A 424 -5.17 4.40 5.01
N SER A 425 -4.37 3.63 5.76
CA SER A 425 -3.39 2.72 5.15
C SER A 425 -4.09 1.52 4.51
N ILE A 426 -4.97 0.84 5.24
CA ILE A 426 -5.78 -0.27 4.71
C ILE A 426 -7.26 0.00 5.02
N GLN A 427 -8.05 0.19 3.97
CA GLN A 427 -9.49 0.39 4.02
C GLN A 427 -10.19 -0.87 3.50
N ILE A 428 -11.11 -1.43 4.28
CA ILE A 428 -11.98 -2.54 3.88
C ILE A 428 -13.42 -2.01 3.91
N ASP A 429 -14.01 -1.84 2.73
CA ASP A 429 -15.35 -1.29 2.61
C ASP A 429 -16.43 -2.32 2.92
N ALA A 430 -17.61 -1.84 3.29
CA ALA A 430 -18.79 -2.68 3.41
C ALA A 430 -19.02 -3.53 2.14
N GLY A 431 -19.25 -4.83 2.33
CA GLY A 431 -19.42 -5.78 1.22
C GLY A 431 -18.13 -6.33 0.62
N ALA A 432 -16.95 -5.92 1.11
CA ALA A 432 -15.70 -6.65 0.87
C ALA A 432 -15.53 -7.82 1.85
N ASN A 433 -14.61 -8.74 1.54
CA ASN A 433 -14.26 -9.90 2.38
C ASN A 433 -12.73 -10.06 2.48
N LEU A 434 -12.19 -9.77 3.66
CA LEU A 434 -10.77 -9.94 3.99
C LEU A 434 -10.65 -10.44 5.44
N PRO A 435 -10.52 -11.76 5.68
CA PRO A 435 -10.58 -12.33 7.02
C PRO A 435 -9.26 -12.25 7.81
N SER A 436 -8.12 -12.01 7.17
CA SER A 436 -6.80 -12.03 7.82
C SER A 436 -5.85 -10.95 7.29
N ILE A 437 -5.23 -10.21 8.21
CA ILE A 437 -4.10 -9.30 7.94
C ILE A 437 -2.88 -9.76 8.73
N ASN A 438 -1.74 -9.88 8.08
CA ASN A 438 -0.44 -10.14 8.69
C ASN A 438 0.50 -8.99 8.33
N ASN A 439 1.01 -8.29 9.34
CA ASN A 439 1.89 -7.15 9.19
C ASN A 439 3.24 -7.41 9.86
N ASP A 440 4.25 -7.65 9.03
CA ASP A 440 5.66 -7.80 9.41
C ASP A 440 6.44 -6.51 9.09
N GLY A 441 5.86 -5.62 8.28
CA GLY A 441 6.43 -4.33 7.89
C GLY A 441 5.80 -3.13 8.61
N THR A 442 5.66 -2.02 7.89
CA THR A 442 5.13 -0.76 8.44
C THR A 442 3.80 -0.39 7.80
N LEU A 443 2.79 -0.11 8.63
CA LEU A 443 1.58 0.63 8.27
C LEU A 443 1.63 1.99 8.96
N LEU A 444 1.70 3.07 8.18
CA LEU A 444 1.76 4.43 8.69
C LEU A 444 0.66 5.30 8.09
N ALA A 445 -0.35 5.62 8.89
CA ALA A 445 -1.30 6.68 8.58
C ALA A 445 -0.89 7.95 9.35
N SER A 446 -0.60 9.03 8.62
CA SER A 446 -0.07 10.25 9.22
C SER A 446 -0.72 11.50 8.64
N THR A 447 -0.97 12.48 9.50
CA THR A 447 -1.41 13.82 9.07
C THR A 447 -0.61 14.93 9.74
N GLY A 448 -0.28 15.96 8.98
CA GLY A 448 0.12 17.26 9.53
C GLY A 448 -1.05 18.24 9.44
N GLY A 449 -1.24 19.09 10.46
CA GLY A 449 -2.28 20.14 10.47
C GLY A 449 -3.32 20.00 11.58
N GLY A 450 -3.44 18.81 12.18
CA GLY A 450 -4.17 18.59 13.44
C GLY A 450 -5.69 18.40 13.33
N VAL A 451 -6.29 18.43 12.13
CA VAL A 451 -7.76 18.28 11.95
C VAL A 451 -8.15 16.95 11.31
N ALA A 452 -7.41 16.48 10.31
CA ALA A 452 -7.76 15.26 9.59
C ALA A 452 -7.64 13.99 10.47
N ASP A 453 -8.52 13.02 10.26
CA ASP A 453 -8.49 11.75 10.98
C ASP A 453 -7.58 10.74 10.27
N VAL A 454 -6.90 9.89 11.04
CA VAL A 454 -5.98 8.87 10.49
C VAL A 454 -6.28 7.48 11.03
N TYR A 455 -6.28 6.51 10.13
CA TYR A 455 -6.58 5.11 10.39
C TYR A 455 -5.47 4.20 9.85
N GLY A 456 -4.87 3.35 10.69
CA GLY A 456 -3.96 2.30 10.20
C GLY A 456 -4.74 1.26 9.39
N ILE A 457 -5.61 0.52 10.07
CA ILE A 457 -6.56 -0.44 9.48
C ILE A 457 -7.98 0.03 9.81
N ARG A 458 -8.85 0.10 8.81
CA ARG A 458 -10.27 0.40 8.99
C ARG A 458 -11.13 -0.63 8.28
N ASP A 459 -11.85 -1.44 9.05
CA ASP A 459 -12.78 -2.45 8.55
C ASP A 459 -14.24 -2.02 8.74
N LEU A 460 -14.87 -1.62 7.64
CA LEU A 460 -16.30 -1.33 7.58
C LEU A 460 -17.12 -2.56 7.12
N SER A 461 -16.46 -3.64 6.72
CA SER A 461 -17.11 -4.89 6.28
C SER A 461 -17.52 -5.78 7.44
N GLY A 462 -16.78 -5.72 8.55
CA GLY A 462 -16.94 -6.65 9.67
C GLY A 462 -16.52 -8.09 9.33
N THR A 463 -15.67 -8.26 8.30
CA THR A 463 -15.21 -9.59 7.84
C THR A 463 -13.84 -9.98 8.38
N LEU A 464 -13.07 -9.02 8.90
CA LEU A 464 -11.75 -9.28 9.46
C LEU A 464 -11.88 -10.08 10.77
N THR A 465 -11.15 -11.19 10.89
CA THR A 465 -11.20 -12.08 12.07
C THR A 465 -9.86 -12.24 12.76
N SER A 466 -8.75 -11.98 12.04
CA SER A 466 -7.40 -12.10 12.58
C SER A 466 -6.51 -10.98 12.08
N ILE A 467 -5.79 -10.35 13.01
CA ILE A 467 -4.70 -9.42 12.75
C ILE A 467 -3.48 -9.98 13.48
N THR A 468 -2.37 -10.14 12.77
CA THR A 468 -1.06 -10.43 13.39
C THR A 468 -0.12 -9.29 13.05
N ASN A 469 0.51 -8.70 14.06
CA ASN A 469 1.51 -7.65 13.90
C ASN A 469 2.83 -8.08 14.53
N THR A 470 3.87 -8.18 13.71
CA THR A 470 5.27 -8.30 14.16
C THR A 470 6.14 -7.10 13.74
N GLY A 471 5.53 -6.13 13.04
CA GLY A 471 6.14 -4.86 12.67
C GLY A 471 5.44 -3.69 13.35
N SER A 472 5.10 -2.64 12.59
CA SER A 472 4.44 -1.45 13.15
C SER A 472 3.11 -1.10 12.50
N ILE A 473 2.15 -0.68 13.32
CA ILE A 473 0.86 -0.09 12.92
C ILE A 473 0.70 1.25 13.63
N GLN A 474 0.76 2.35 12.88
CA GLN A 474 0.84 3.69 13.46
C GLN A 474 -0.17 4.64 12.82
N ALA A 475 -0.94 5.30 13.68
CA ALA A 475 -1.83 6.40 13.34
C ALA A 475 -1.38 7.65 14.10
N VAL A 476 -0.76 8.60 13.40
CA VAL A 476 -0.09 9.76 14.00
C VAL A 476 -0.59 11.08 13.44
N ALA A 477 -0.64 12.11 14.28
CA ALA A 477 -0.99 13.46 13.87
C ALA A 477 0.02 14.44 14.48
N SER A 478 0.45 15.42 13.69
CA SER A 478 1.27 16.54 14.17
C SER A 478 0.50 17.86 14.02
N ALA A 479 0.78 18.80 14.93
CA ALA A 479 0.23 20.16 14.85
C ALA A 479 0.68 20.87 13.56
N ASN A 480 -0.06 21.90 13.16
CA ASN A 480 0.37 22.84 12.13
C ASN A 480 1.51 23.75 12.63
N ASP A 481 2.09 24.54 11.74
CA ASP A 481 3.15 25.51 12.06
C ASP A 481 2.69 26.56 13.10
N ASP A 482 1.39 26.85 13.16
CA ASP A 482 0.78 27.77 14.13
C ASP A 482 0.62 27.15 15.53
N GLY A 483 0.86 25.84 15.68
CA GLY A 483 0.78 25.13 16.95
C GLY A 483 -0.64 24.90 17.46
N ASP A 484 -1.64 24.86 16.57
CA ASP A 484 -3.03 24.62 16.92
C ASP A 484 -3.23 23.25 17.60
N PRO A 485 -4.23 23.12 18.50
CA PRO A 485 -4.53 21.86 19.16
C PRO A 485 -4.86 20.75 18.16
N ILE A 486 -4.28 19.56 18.36
CA ILE A 486 -4.61 18.37 17.58
C ILE A 486 -6.00 17.87 17.99
N THR A 487 -6.94 17.90 17.05
CA THR A 487 -8.32 17.39 17.18
C THR A 487 -8.57 16.10 16.41
N SER A 488 -7.62 15.68 15.58
CA SER A 488 -7.60 14.42 14.83
C SER A 488 -7.88 13.20 15.70
N GLN A 489 -8.74 12.30 15.20
CA GLN A 489 -8.76 10.92 15.66
C GLN A 489 -7.52 10.19 15.13
N ARG A 490 -6.86 9.44 16.01
CA ARG A 490 -5.71 8.61 15.69
C ARG A 490 -6.06 7.17 16.04
N VAL A 491 -6.42 6.38 15.04
CA VAL A 491 -6.93 5.02 15.26
C VAL A 491 -6.01 4.03 14.54
N ALA A 492 -5.24 3.24 15.27
CA ALA A 492 -4.38 2.24 14.67
C ALA A 492 -5.23 1.16 13.98
N ILE A 493 -6.27 0.68 14.67
CA ILE A 493 -7.13 -0.41 14.21
C ILE A 493 -8.59 -0.07 14.56
N ASP A 494 -9.43 0.04 13.55
CA ASP A 494 -10.88 0.14 13.69
C ASP A 494 -11.55 -1.07 13.05
N VAL A 495 -11.99 -2.01 13.88
CA VAL A 495 -12.78 -3.19 13.49
C VAL A 495 -14.13 -3.19 14.20
N SER A 496 -14.62 -2.01 14.57
CA SER A 496 -15.86 -1.84 15.35
C SER A 496 -17.12 -2.32 14.64
N ALA A 497 -17.07 -2.50 13.31
CA ALA A 497 -18.15 -3.11 12.53
C ALA A 497 -18.27 -4.63 12.72
N ASN A 498 -17.26 -5.29 13.28
CA ASN A 498 -17.25 -6.74 13.48
C ASN A 498 -18.27 -7.16 14.57
N THR A 499 -18.95 -8.28 14.36
CA THR A 499 -19.94 -8.82 15.32
C THR A 499 -19.68 -10.29 15.65
N THR A 500 -18.61 -10.88 15.11
CA THR A 500 -18.25 -12.29 15.27
C THR A 500 -17.07 -12.52 16.21
N GLY A 501 -16.22 -11.50 16.39
CA GLY A 501 -14.99 -11.52 17.17
C GLY A 501 -13.76 -11.42 16.27
N VAL A 502 -12.76 -10.68 16.74
CA VAL A 502 -11.46 -10.45 16.12
C VAL A 502 -10.36 -10.85 17.11
N THR A 503 -9.38 -11.60 16.62
CA THR A 503 -8.14 -11.87 17.36
C THR A 503 -7.03 -10.99 16.82
N TYR A 504 -6.56 -10.04 17.64
CA TYR A 504 -5.34 -9.27 17.37
C TYR A 504 -4.18 -9.84 18.19
N ILE A 505 -3.14 -10.32 17.50
CA ILE A 505 -1.88 -10.76 18.09
C ILE A 505 -0.79 -9.75 17.75
N GLN A 506 -0.11 -9.24 18.79
CA GLN A 506 1.12 -8.48 18.65
C GLN A 506 2.27 -9.34 19.18
N ASP A 507 3.24 -9.69 18.33
CA ASP A 507 4.28 -10.68 18.64
C ASP A 507 5.67 -10.19 18.20
N GLY A 508 6.67 -10.43 19.04
CA GLY A 508 8.06 -10.06 18.77
C GLY A 508 8.83 -11.22 18.12
N ILE A 509 9.80 -10.89 17.27
CA ILE A 509 10.64 -11.92 16.63
C ILE A 509 11.94 -12.06 17.42
N ALA A 510 12.05 -13.15 18.19
CA ALA A 510 13.24 -13.45 18.98
C ALA A 510 14.52 -13.43 18.11
N SER A 511 15.52 -12.71 18.60
CA SER A 511 16.75 -12.39 17.86
C SER A 511 17.94 -12.35 18.84
N THR A 512 19.18 -12.41 18.33
CA THR A 512 20.37 -12.36 19.19
C THR A 512 20.82 -10.91 19.38
N PRO A 513 20.86 -10.37 20.62
CA PRO A 513 21.22 -8.98 20.86
C PRO A 513 22.64 -8.64 20.38
N THR A 514 22.79 -7.45 19.80
CA THR A 514 24.07 -6.89 19.40
C THR A 514 24.24 -5.48 19.99
N SER A 515 25.44 -4.89 19.91
CA SER A 515 25.60 -3.50 20.36
C SER A 515 24.89 -2.46 19.49
N ALA A 516 24.47 -2.83 18.27
CA ALA A 516 23.75 -1.95 17.34
C ALA A 516 22.23 -2.16 17.41
N ASP A 517 21.80 -3.32 17.92
CA ASP A 517 20.42 -3.73 18.12
C ASP A 517 20.38 -4.48 19.45
N PRO A 518 20.41 -3.73 20.57
CA PRO A 518 20.35 -4.32 21.89
C PRO A 518 18.96 -4.91 22.15
N ASP A 519 18.88 -5.65 23.25
CA ASP A 519 17.64 -6.03 23.91
C ASP A 519 17.67 -5.22 25.22
N THR A 520 17.00 -4.06 25.18
CA THR A 520 17.14 -3.03 26.21
C THR A 520 16.45 -3.44 27.52
N ASP A 521 15.35 -4.18 27.44
CA ASP A 521 14.56 -4.61 28.60
C ASP A 521 14.81 -6.07 29.03
N GLY A 522 15.51 -6.86 28.21
CA GLY A 522 15.98 -8.20 28.52
C GLY A 522 14.93 -9.28 28.31
N ASP A 523 13.90 -9.03 27.52
CA ASP A 523 12.77 -9.95 27.33
C ASP A 523 13.02 -11.06 26.29
N GLY A 524 14.16 -11.00 25.58
CA GLY A 524 14.58 -11.97 24.58
C GLY A 524 14.23 -11.60 23.13
N VAL A 525 13.65 -10.43 22.91
CA VAL A 525 13.46 -9.80 21.60
C VAL A 525 14.39 -8.57 21.52
N THR A 526 14.94 -8.29 20.34
CA THR A 526 15.79 -7.09 20.19
C THR A 526 14.94 -5.89 19.81
N ASP A 527 15.39 -4.69 20.19
CA ASP A 527 14.62 -3.43 20.05
C ASP A 527 14.07 -3.21 18.62
N SER A 528 14.79 -3.65 17.57
CA SER A 528 14.32 -3.52 16.18
C SER A 528 13.28 -4.55 15.73
N ASN A 529 13.08 -5.63 16.48
CA ASN A 529 12.12 -6.70 16.24
C ASN A 529 10.93 -6.66 17.22
N GLU A 530 10.87 -5.64 18.07
CA GLU A 530 9.72 -5.37 18.91
C GLU A 530 8.61 -4.70 18.08
N PRO A 531 7.39 -5.25 18.10
CA PRO A 531 6.28 -4.67 17.37
C PRO A 531 5.72 -3.42 18.08
N ILE A 532 5.15 -2.51 17.30
CA ILE A 532 4.60 -1.25 17.82
C ILE A 532 3.19 -1.00 17.27
N THR A 533 2.26 -0.66 18.15
CA THR A 533 0.95 -0.10 17.79
C THR A 533 0.79 1.30 18.40
N ILE A 534 0.55 2.33 17.57
CA ILE A 534 0.30 3.70 18.04
C ILE A 534 -1.03 4.19 17.47
N GLY A 535 -1.91 4.63 18.36
CA GLY A 535 -3.29 5.04 18.07
C GLY A 535 -4.30 4.07 18.67
N ASP A 536 -5.56 4.51 18.72
CA ASP A 536 -6.65 3.75 19.34
C ASP A 536 -6.86 2.39 18.66
N VAL A 537 -7.30 1.40 19.43
CA VAL A 537 -7.75 0.09 18.95
C VAL A 537 -9.23 -0.08 19.31
N ARG A 538 -10.07 -0.27 18.30
CA ARG A 538 -11.53 -0.33 18.44
C ARG A 538 -12.07 -1.66 17.93
N PHE A 539 -12.52 -2.49 18.86
CA PHE A 539 -13.19 -3.76 18.61
C PHE A 539 -14.71 -3.60 18.51
N GLY A 540 -15.37 -4.70 18.16
CA GLY A 540 -16.77 -4.75 17.76
C GLY A 540 -17.70 -5.22 18.88
N SER A 541 -18.73 -5.98 18.51
CA SER A 541 -19.66 -6.61 19.48
C SER A 541 -19.49 -8.14 19.55
N GLY A 542 -18.39 -8.64 18.98
CA GLY A 542 -18.04 -10.05 18.99
C GLY A 542 -17.23 -10.43 20.21
N ALA A 543 -16.85 -11.70 20.36
CA ALA A 543 -15.89 -12.08 21.40
C ALA A 543 -14.47 -11.76 20.90
N ASP A 544 -13.92 -10.63 21.34
CA ASP A 544 -12.66 -10.10 20.84
C ASP A 544 -11.47 -10.54 21.72
N VAL A 545 -10.31 -10.76 21.10
CA VAL A 545 -9.08 -11.16 21.80
C VAL A 545 -7.95 -10.23 21.39
N LEU A 546 -7.37 -9.53 22.36
CA LEU A 546 -6.12 -8.80 22.22
C LEU A 546 -5.02 -9.58 22.96
N ASP A 547 -4.06 -10.12 22.22
CA ASP A 547 -2.93 -10.91 22.73
C ASP A 547 -1.61 -10.20 22.44
N VAL A 548 -1.08 -9.52 23.45
CA VAL A 548 0.17 -8.76 23.39
C VAL A 548 1.28 -9.60 24.01
N ARG A 549 2.17 -10.12 23.16
CA ARG A 549 3.24 -11.04 23.57
C ARG A 549 4.60 -10.38 23.67
N ASN A 550 4.74 -9.18 23.10
CA ASN A 550 5.96 -8.39 23.12
C ASN A 550 5.67 -6.97 22.59
N GLY A 551 6.64 -6.07 22.72
CA GLY A 551 6.56 -4.70 22.22
C GLY A 551 5.50 -3.85 22.91
N TYR A 552 5.01 -2.83 22.22
CA TYR A 552 4.24 -1.77 22.87
C TYR A 552 2.97 -1.35 22.13
N ILE A 553 1.91 -1.06 22.88
CA ILE A 553 0.66 -0.44 22.40
C ILE A 553 0.44 0.88 23.15
N ASP A 554 0.36 2.00 22.40
CA ASP A 554 -0.03 3.33 22.90
C ASP A 554 -1.32 3.80 22.25
N GLY A 555 -2.42 3.79 22.99
CA GLY A 555 -3.71 4.23 22.49
C GLY A 555 -4.86 3.69 23.30
N ASP A 556 -6.01 4.35 23.22
CA ASP A 556 -7.19 3.89 23.93
C ASP A 556 -7.73 2.60 23.28
N ILE A 557 -8.15 1.66 24.11
CA ILE A 557 -8.66 0.36 23.67
C ILE A 557 -10.13 0.26 24.05
N SER A 558 -10.97 0.10 23.03
CA SER A 558 -12.40 -0.15 23.18
C SER A 558 -12.71 -1.56 22.76
N PHE A 559 -13.05 -2.42 23.71
CA PHE A 559 -13.46 -3.80 23.44
C PHE A 559 -14.90 -3.92 22.90
N GLY A 560 -15.75 -2.93 23.17
CA GLY A 560 -17.11 -2.94 22.66
C GLY A 560 -18.03 -3.79 23.54
N ALA A 561 -18.52 -4.92 23.05
CA ALA A 561 -19.34 -5.86 23.82
C ALA A 561 -18.98 -7.29 23.41
N GLY A 562 -19.30 -8.28 24.23
CA GLY A 562 -18.90 -9.66 23.99
C GLY A 562 -17.99 -10.17 25.10
N ALA A 563 -17.69 -11.47 25.05
CA ALA A 563 -16.80 -12.11 26.00
C ALA A 563 -15.35 -11.86 25.59
N ASP A 564 -14.83 -10.70 25.98
CA ASP A 564 -13.57 -10.16 25.49
C ASP A 564 -12.39 -10.62 26.36
N VAL A 565 -11.20 -10.67 25.76
CA VAL A 565 -9.97 -11.08 26.44
C VAL A 565 -8.81 -10.15 26.10
N LEU A 566 -8.14 -9.63 27.13
CA LEU A 566 -6.84 -8.97 27.04
C LEU A 566 -5.77 -9.87 27.68
N ASN A 567 -4.79 -10.30 26.89
CA ASN A 567 -3.61 -11.03 27.36
C ASN A 567 -2.36 -10.18 27.15
N ILE A 568 -1.51 -10.13 28.18
CA ILE A 568 -0.21 -9.48 28.15
C ILE A 568 0.83 -10.49 28.66
N SER A 569 1.86 -10.74 27.86
CA SER A 569 2.94 -11.69 28.10
C SER A 569 4.25 -11.19 27.48
N GLY A 570 5.37 -11.84 27.82
CA GLY A 570 6.67 -11.68 27.15
C GLY A 570 7.19 -10.25 27.09
N GLY A 571 7.10 -9.51 28.20
CA GLY A 571 7.57 -8.13 28.29
C GLY A 571 6.62 -7.07 27.74
N GLY A 572 5.49 -7.45 27.11
CA GLY A 572 4.59 -6.51 26.44
C GLY A 572 4.09 -5.36 27.33
N LEU A 573 4.05 -4.15 26.76
CA LEU A 573 3.54 -2.94 27.42
C LEU A 573 2.25 -2.46 26.72
N VAL A 574 1.17 -2.30 27.48
CA VAL A 574 -0.08 -1.71 27.01
C VAL A 574 -0.38 -0.45 27.80
N ARG A 575 -0.55 0.67 27.11
CA ARG A 575 -0.85 1.97 27.71
C ARG A 575 -2.01 2.65 27.00
N GLY A 576 -3.05 2.98 27.76
CA GLY A 576 -4.23 3.66 27.23
C GLY A 576 -5.43 3.55 28.16
N ALA A 577 -6.49 4.29 27.86
CA ALA A 577 -7.77 4.06 28.51
C ALA A 577 -8.37 2.75 27.98
N ILE A 578 -8.80 1.88 28.88
CA ILE A 578 -9.50 0.65 28.51
C ILE A 578 -10.99 0.87 28.74
N SER A 579 -11.81 0.41 27.80
CA SER A 579 -13.27 0.44 27.91
C SER A 579 -13.89 -0.85 27.38
N ASN A 580 -14.93 -1.31 28.08
CA ASN A 580 -15.82 -2.38 27.66
C ASN A 580 -17.25 -1.99 28.06
N THR A 581 -18.22 -2.16 27.16
CA THR A 581 -19.58 -1.63 27.32
C THR A 581 -20.47 -2.53 28.19
N ASP A 582 -20.21 -3.84 28.22
CA ASP A 582 -21.01 -4.82 28.96
C ASP A 582 -20.31 -5.40 30.21
N GLY A 583 -19.02 -5.09 30.39
CA GLY A 583 -18.21 -5.53 31.52
C GLY A 583 -17.73 -6.99 31.45
N ASP A 584 -17.98 -7.70 30.36
CA ASP A 584 -17.51 -9.08 30.14
C ASP A 584 -16.09 -9.15 29.54
N LEU A 585 -15.15 -8.43 30.16
CA LEU A 585 -13.73 -8.43 29.76
C LEU A 585 -12.89 -9.25 30.74
N ALA A 586 -12.14 -10.23 30.26
CA ALA A 586 -11.13 -10.96 31.03
C ALA A 586 -9.74 -10.34 30.80
N VAL A 587 -9.03 -9.96 31.87
CA VAL A 587 -7.69 -9.36 31.78
C VAL A 587 -6.65 -10.30 32.40
N ASN A 588 -5.64 -10.67 31.61
CA ASN A 588 -4.53 -11.54 32.01
C ASN A 588 -3.20 -10.83 31.76
N ILE A 589 -2.46 -10.51 32.83
CA ILE A 589 -1.13 -9.90 32.77
C ILE A 589 -0.15 -10.93 33.31
N SER A 590 0.36 -11.80 32.45
CA SER A 590 1.23 -12.90 32.87
C SER A 590 2.69 -12.46 33.09
N ASP A 591 3.20 -11.63 32.18
CA ASP A 591 4.56 -11.11 32.13
C ASP A 591 4.52 -9.82 31.27
N GLY A 592 4.80 -8.66 31.85
CA GLY A 592 4.64 -7.36 31.19
C GLY A 592 3.79 -6.37 31.98
N VAL A 593 3.33 -5.30 31.34
CA VAL A 593 2.76 -4.14 32.01
C VAL A 593 1.45 -3.67 31.36
N LEU A 594 0.41 -3.49 32.18
CA LEU A 594 -0.79 -2.75 31.81
C LEU A 594 -0.83 -1.40 32.54
N GLU A 595 -0.69 -0.30 31.81
CA GLU A 595 -0.86 1.07 32.30
C GLU A 595 -2.22 1.63 31.86
N THR A 596 -3.22 1.50 32.73
CA THR A 596 -4.58 1.96 32.46
C THR A 596 -4.73 3.47 32.60
N ARG A 597 -5.44 4.15 31.69
CA ARG A 597 -5.60 5.62 31.67
C ARG A 597 -7.05 6.13 31.68
N GLN A 598 -8.03 5.25 31.81
CA GLN A 598 -9.44 5.63 31.89
C GLN A 598 -9.73 6.49 33.13
N THR A 599 -10.72 7.37 33.00
CA THR A 599 -11.12 8.32 34.05
C THR A 599 -12.30 7.84 34.90
N THR A 600 -12.75 6.61 34.68
CA THR A 600 -13.80 5.93 35.45
C THR A 600 -13.35 4.53 35.84
N VAL A 601 -14.03 3.89 36.78
CA VAL A 601 -13.80 2.48 37.12
C VAL A 601 -14.07 1.62 35.88
N LEU A 602 -13.18 0.66 35.60
CA LEU A 602 -13.35 -0.34 34.55
C LEU A 602 -14.03 -1.59 35.13
N ASP A 603 -15.19 -1.96 34.58
CA ASP A 603 -15.84 -3.24 34.91
C ASP A 603 -15.21 -4.37 34.09
N VAL A 604 -14.80 -5.46 34.75
CA VAL A 604 -14.21 -6.66 34.15
C VAL A 604 -14.82 -7.94 34.73
N SER A 605 -14.81 -9.02 33.95
CA SER A 605 -15.32 -10.33 34.39
C SER A 605 -14.28 -11.11 35.21
N SER A 606 -13.00 -10.98 34.88
CA SER A 606 -11.90 -11.58 35.64
C SER A 606 -10.60 -10.80 35.49
N LEU A 607 -9.73 -10.91 36.49
CA LEU A 607 -8.39 -10.33 36.49
C LEU A 607 -7.38 -11.36 36.99
N ASN A 608 -6.32 -11.59 36.21
CA ASN A 608 -5.20 -12.43 36.61
C ASN A 608 -3.89 -11.66 36.41
N ILE A 609 -3.11 -11.51 37.49
CA ILE A 609 -1.78 -10.91 37.47
C ILE A 609 -0.76 -11.98 37.86
N GLY A 610 0.14 -12.31 36.94
CA GLY A 610 1.23 -13.27 37.10
C GLY A 610 2.36 -12.74 37.97
N ALA A 611 3.36 -13.59 38.21
CA ALA A 611 4.50 -13.24 39.08
C ALA A 611 5.33 -12.09 38.52
N ASP A 612 5.42 -11.99 37.20
CA ASP A 612 6.17 -10.98 36.46
C ASP A 612 5.25 -9.92 35.82
N GLY A 613 3.95 -9.96 36.14
CA GLY A 613 2.96 -9.01 35.63
C GLY A 613 2.81 -7.77 36.50
N ASN A 614 2.64 -6.61 35.87
CA ASN A 614 2.43 -5.33 36.54
C ASN A 614 1.14 -4.63 36.10
N LEU A 615 0.35 -4.17 37.06
CA LEU A 615 -0.82 -3.32 36.82
C LEU A 615 -0.61 -1.91 37.38
N ILE A 616 -0.60 -0.91 36.51
CA ILE A 616 -0.50 0.50 36.87
C ILE A 616 -1.85 1.18 36.64
N VAL A 617 -2.41 1.73 37.71
CA VAL A 617 -3.75 2.33 37.70
C VAL A 617 -3.67 3.85 37.69
N THR A 618 -4.27 4.50 36.69
CA THR A 618 -4.41 5.97 36.72
C THR A 618 -5.52 6.37 37.68
N ILE A 619 -5.19 7.21 38.67
CA ILE A 619 -6.12 7.79 39.63
C ILE A 619 -6.20 9.31 39.45
N ASP A 620 -7.36 9.88 39.78
CA ASP A 620 -7.57 11.33 39.77
C ASP A 620 -8.02 11.81 41.16
N PRO A 621 -7.11 12.36 41.99
CA PRO A 621 -7.45 12.92 43.28
C PRO A 621 -8.58 13.96 43.24
N ALA A 622 -8.63 14.80 42.20
CA ALA A 622 -9.67 15.81 42.03
C ALA A 622 -11.07 15.21 41.76
N ALA A 623 -11.13 13.95 41.31
CA ALA A 623 -12.37 13.24 41.01
C ALA A 623 -12.96 12.46 42.21
N ASN A 624 -12.44 12.66 43.44
CA ASN A 624 -12.95 12.01 44.67
C ASN A 624 -13.10 10.48 44.57
N ASN A 625 -12.06 9.77 44.11
CA ASN A 625 -12.06 8.31 43.90
C ASN A 625 -13.02 7.79 42.82
N ALA A 626 -13.60 8.66 41.98
CA ALA A 626 -14.43 8.24 40.85
C ALA A 626 -13.62 7.83 39.60
N SER A 627 -12.29 7.97 39.63
CA SER A 627 -11.41 7.75 38.49
C SER A 627 -10.41 6.65 38.72
N GLY A 628 -10.32 5.74 37.73
CA GLY A 628 -9.41 4.61 37.75
C GLY A 628 -9.97 3.38 38.45
N GLY A 629 -9.11 2.36 38.53
CA GLY A 629 -9.37 1.09 39.21
C GLY A 629 -10.17 0.10 38.38
N MET A 630 -10.30 -1.11 38.91
CA MET A 630 -11.04 -2.21 38.31
C MET A 630 -12.07 -2.76 39.29
N ASN A 631 -13.29 -2.93 38.80
CA ASN A 631 -14.35 -3.68 39.46
C ASN A 631 -14.47 -5.04 38.79
N VAL A 632 -13.98 -6.07 39.47
CA VAL A 632 -13.92 -7.45 38.98
C VAL A 632 -15.15 -8.20 39.48
N SER A 633 -16.13 -8.39 38.61
CA SER A 633 -17.39 -9.06 38.97
C SER A 633 -17.17 -10.53 39.41
N GLY A 634 -16.16 -11.18 38.83
CA GLY A 634 -15.73 -12.54 39.17
C GLY A 634 -14.54 -12.59 40.13
N THR A 635 -13.51 -13.35 39.74
CA THR A 635 -12.32 -13.59 40.55
C THR A 635 -11.16 -12.71 40.10
N ALA A 636 -10.53 -12.03 41.05
CA ALA A 636 -9.21 -11.42 40.89
C ALA A 636 -8.15 -12.35 41.52
N THR A 637 -7.17 -12.78 40.73
CA THR A 637 -6.04 -13.61 41.18
C THR A 637 -4.74 -12.85 40.98
N LEU A 638 -3.96 -12.71 42.04
CA LEU A 638 -2.64 -12.12 42.01
C LEU A 638 -1.63 -13.15 42.51
N ALA A 639 -0.66 -13.50 41.67
CA ALA A 639 0.37 -14.47 42.01
C ALA A 639 1.39 -13.91 43.01
N ASP A 640 2.21 -14.80 43.58
CA ASP A 640 3.41 -14.40 44.32
C ASP A 640 4.34 -13.63 43.38
N GLY A 641 4.71 -12.40 43.73
CA GLY A 641 5.54 -11.51 42.90
C GLY A 641 4.77 -10.46 42.10
N ALA A 642 3.45 -10.62 41.92
CA ALA A 642 2.63 -9.69 41.15
C ALA A 642 2.84 -8.22 41.56
N GLY A 643 3.01 -7.33 40.58
CA GLY A 643 3.29 -5.92 40.80
C GLY A 643 2.07 -5.01 40.60
N LEU A 644 1.99 -3.93 41.37
CA LEU A 644 0.98 -2.89 41.22
C LEU A 644 1.62 -1.50 41.32
N GLY A 645 0.95 -0.49 40.77
CA GLY A 645 1.36 0.90 40.89
C GLY A 645 0.20 1.85 40.61
N VAL A 646 0.44 3.13 40.81
CA VAL A 646 -0.52 4.19 40.51
C VAL A 646 0.11 5.33 39.74
N ARG A 647 -0.64 5.93 38.82
CA ARG A 647 -0.30 7.20 38.17
C ARG A 647 -1.39 8.22 38.44
N PHE A 648 -1.09 9.51 38.31
CA PHE A 648 -2.01 10.57 38.72
C PHE A 648 -2.33 11.53 37.57
N ASN A 649 -3.60 11.89 37.40
CA ASN A 649 -4.03 12.94 36.47
C ASN A 649 -4.00 14.35 37.09
N SER A 650 -4.15 14.42 38.41
CA SER A 650 -4.13 15.67 39.17
C SER A 650 -3.25 15.56 40.42
N LEU A 651 -2.95 16.71 41.03
CA LEU A 651 -2.17 16.76 42.27
C LEU A 651 -3.01 16.29 43.45
N LEU A 652 -2.36 15.66 44.42
CA LEU A 652 -2.98 15.28 45.68
C LEU A 652 -3.18 16.51 46.58
N ASP A 653 -4.39 16.69 47.11
CA ASP A 653 -4.73 17.78 48.05
C ASP A 653 -4.46 17.44 49.52
N GLY A 654 -4.20 16.16 49.82
CA GLY A 654 -3.86 15.64 51.14
C GLY A 654 -3.83 14.11 51.15
N PRO A 655 -3.34 13.46 52.23
CA PRO A 655 -3.27 12.00 52.31
C PRO A 655 -4.62 11.35 52.02
N ALA A 656 -4.65 10.39 51.11
CA ALA A 656 -5.87 9.74 50.64
C ALA A 656 -5.64 8.26 50.36
N ARG A 657 -6.73 7.49 50.41
CA ARG A 657 -6.77 6.09 50.02
C ARG A 657 -7.52 5.94 48.70
N PHE A 658 -6.95 5.17 47.79
CA PHE A 658 -7.56 4.84 46.50
C PHE A 658 -7.74 3.32 46.39
N ASP A 659 -8.95 2.87 46.07
CA ASP A 659 -9.22 1.47 45.79
C ASP A 659 -8.80 1.18 44.35
N LEU A 660 -7.88 0.24 44.17
CA LEU A 660 -7.34 -0.11 42.84
C LEU A 660 -8.10 -1.28 42.23
N ILE A 661 -8.43 -2.28 43.05
CA ILE A 661 -9.16 -3.47 42.63
C ILE A 661 -10.23 -3.75 43.68
N ASN A 662 -11.48 -3.91 43.23
CA ASN A 662 -12.58 -4.45 44.02
C ASN A 662 -13.07 -5.73 43.33
N ALA A 663 -13.10 -6.87 44.02
CA ALA A 663 -13.40 -8.15 43.41
C ALA A 663 -14.55 -8.92 44.09
N GLY A 664 -15.31 -9.67 43.28
CA GLY A 664 -16.27 -10.64 43.80
C GLY A 664 -15.59 -11.74 44.63
N THR A 665 -14.40 -12.17 44.24
CA THR A 665 -13.49 -13.03 45.02
C THR A 665 -12.05 -12.61 44.79
N LEU A 666 -11.29 -12.40 45.88
CA LEU A 666 -9.88 -12.00 45.80
C LEU A 666 -8.97 -13.15 46.28
N ASN A 667 -8.11 -13.63 45.38
CA ASN A 667 -7.03 -14.59 45.65
C ASN A 667 -5.68 -13.89 45.51
N ALA A 668 -5.15 -13.32 46.59
CA ALA A 668 -3.86 -12.65 46.59
C ALA A 668 -2.77 -13.52 47.21
N GLY A 669 -1.71 -13.79 46.45
CA GLY A 669 -0.44 -14.34 46.92
C GLY A 669 0.42 -13.32 47.65
N ALA A 670 1.71 -13.59 47.78
CA ALA A 670 2.73 -12.65 48.24
C ALA A 670 3.02 -11.61 47.14
N VAL A 671 2.10 -10.66 46.97
CA VAL A 671 2.22 -9.52 46.04
C VAL A 671 3.49 -8.71 46.36
N ASN A 672 4.18 -8.21 45.32
CA ASN A 672 5.37 -7.37 45.49
C ASN A 672 4.97 -5.99 46.04
N MET A 673 5.09 -5.80 47.36
CA MET A 673 4.71 -4.53 48.00
C MET A 673 5.60 -3.34 47.59
N ASP A 674 6.86 -3.59 47.24
CA ASP A 674 7.80 -2.54 46.85
C ASP A 674 7.41 -1.94 45.49
N SER A 675 6.79 -2.76 44.61
CA SER A 675 6.31 -2.32 43.29
C SER A 675 5.33 -1.13 43.36
N PHE A 676 4.55 -1.01 44.44
CA PHE A 676 3.63 0.13 44.60
C PHE A 676 4.36 1.46 44.57
N GLN A 677 5.56 1.54 45.14
CA GLN A 677 6.36 2.76 45.10
C GLN A 677 7.17 2.87 43.82
N GLU A 678 7.78 1.77 43.35
CA GLU A 678 8.63 1.74 42.15
C GLU A 678 7.85 2.10 40.88
N ASN A 679 6.59 1.65 40.78
CA ASN A 679 5.70 1.90 39.65
C ASN A 679 4.86 3.18 39.81
N SER A 680 5.15 4.02 40.81
CA SER A 680 4.40 5.24 41.10
C SER A 680 5.29 6.48 41.12
N PRO A 681 4.73 7.70 40.96
CA PRO A 681 5.54 8.91 40.91
C PRO A 681 6.30 9.20 42.21
N TYR A 682 7.58 9.57 42.10
CA TYR A 682 8.48 9.94 43.20
C TYR A 682 7.92 11.04 44.10
N LEU A 683 7.11 11.94 43.54
CA LEU A 683 6.48 13.04 44.28
C LEU A 683 5.63 12.54 45.46
N TYR A 684 5.14 11.30 45.38
CA TYR A 684 4.32 10.67 46.39
C TYR A 684 5.05 9.52 47.09
N VAL A 685 4.63 9.28 48.32
CA VAL A 685 4.86 8.02 49.02
C VAL A 685 3.60 7.19 48.86
N VAL A 686 3.75 6.01 48.27
CA VAL A 686 2.64 5.09 47.95
C VAL A 686 2.84 3.79 48.71
N GLU A 687 1.90 3.48 49.60
CA GLU A 687 1.89 2.25 50.39
C GLU A 687 0.70 1.38 49.99
N GLY A 688 0.97 0.21 49.43
CA GLY A 688 -0.06 -0.76 49.06
C GLY A 688 -0.64 -1.52 50.24
N GLY A 689 -1.90 -1.94 50.14
CA GLY A 689 -2.53 -2.80 51.14
C GLY A 689 -3.66 -3.67 50.58
N ILE A 690 -3.94 -4.76 51.29
CA ILE A 690 -4.97 -5.74 50.94
C ILE A 690 -6.01 -5.78 52.06
N ASP A 691 -7.26 -5.44 51.73
CA ASP A 691 -8.42 -5.64 52.60
C ASP A 691 -9.16 -6.91 52.18
N ALA A 692 -8.70 -8.04 52.71
CA ALA A 692 -9.28 -9.36 52.42
C ALA A 692 -10.72 -9.52 52.92
N ALA A 693 -11.20 -8.68 53.85
CA ALA A 693 -12.58 -8.75 54.33
C ALA A 693 -13.57 -8.16 53.31
N ASN A 694 -13.11 -7.18 52.53
CA ASN A 694 -13.88 -6.50 51.49
C ASN A 694 -13.46 -6.88 50.06
N ASN A 695 -12.53 -7.84 49.90
CA ASN A 695 -11.95 -8.25 48.62
C ASN A 695 -11.36 -7.05 47.84
N THR A 696 -10.68 -6.14 48.53
CA THR A 696 -10.16 -4.89 47.95
C THR A 696 -8.64 -4.83 48.03
N ILE A 697 -8.00 -4.32 46.98
CA ILE A 697 -6.60 -3.87 47.00
C ILE A 697 -6.61 -2.35 46.90
N TYR A 698 -5.89 -1.68 47.78
CA TYR A 698 -5.86 -0.23 47.88
C TYR A 698 -4.42 0.31 47.90
N ALA A 699 -4.27 1.59 47.58
CA ALA A 699 -3.05 2.36 47.79
C ALA A 699 -3.34 3.53 48.73
N ASP A 700 -2.60 3.61 49.84
CA ASP A 700 -2.53 4.78 50.69
C ASP A 700 -1.45 5.72 50.15
N VAL A 701 -1.84 6.93 49.76
CA VAL A 701 -0.98 7.88 49.08
C VAL A 701 -0.87 9.16 49.90
N ARG A 702 0.35 9.68 50.03
CA ARG A 702 0.62 11.01 50.56
C ARG A 702 1.74 11.70 49.79
N GLN A 703 1.79 13.02 49.88
CA GLN A 703 2.94 13.78 49.42
C GLN A 703 4.21 13.36 50.17
N ARG A 704 5.32 13.20 49.43
CA ARG A 704 6.64 12.98 50.02
C ARG A 704 7.06 14.22 50.80
N THR A 705 7.56 14.01 52.02
CA THR A 705 8.02 15.11 52.88
C THR A 705 9.39 15.62 52.43
N THR A 706 9.74 16.85 52.82
CA THR A 706 11.04 17.45 52.49
C THR A 706 12.22 16.65 53.03
N ASP A 707 12.06 16.03 54.20
CA ASP A 707 13.08 15.20 54.83
C ASP A 707 13.28 13.88 54.07
N GLU A 708 12.19 13.24 53.64
CA GLU A 708 12.24 12.01 52.81
C GLU A 708 12.79 12.27 51.40
N ALA A 709 12.56 13.46 50.86
CA ALA A 709 13.14 13.90 49.61
C ALA A 709 14.62 14.32 49.73
N GLY A 710 15.18 14.36 50.95
CA GLY A 710 16.58 14.71 51.19
C GLY A 710 16.91 16.18 50.94
N LEU A 711 15.91 17.08 50.99
CA LEU A 711 16.07 18.48 50.65
C LEU A 711 16.85 19.25 51.73
N ILE A 712 17.75 20.15 51.31
CA ILE A 712 18.41 21.07 52.25
C ILE A 712 17.43 22.14 52.73
N SER A 713 17.73 22.82 53.83
CA SER A 713 16.80 23.79 54.46
C SER A 713 16.27 24.88 53.51
N VAL A 714 17.07 25.31 52.53
CA VAL A 714 16.65 26.31 51.53
C VAL A 714 15.63 25.71 50.55
N GLU A 715 15.85 24.50 50.06
CA GLU A 715 14.95 23.79 49.15
C GLU A 715 13.63 23.43 49.86
N ALA A 716 13.72 22.91 51.09
CA ALA A 716 12.57 22.60 51.92
C ALA A 716 11.67 23.83 52.13
N SER A 717 12.24 25.02 52.29
CA SER A 717 11.48 26.27 52.46
C SER A 717 10.68 26.70 51.21
N MET A 718 11.01 26.14 50.04
CA MET A 718 10.34 26.44 48.76
C MET A 718 9.39 25.33 48.30
N TYR A 719 9.43 24.15 48.92
CA TYR A 719 8.75 22.94 48.44
C TYR A 719 7.23 23.10 48.30
N ASP A 720 6.54 23.66 49.29
CA ASP A 720 5.09 23.88 49.22
C ASP A 720 4.69 24.87 48.11
N ALA A 721 5.50 25.93 47.94
CA ALA A 721 5.29 26.91 46.88
C ALA A 721 5.53 26.29 45.49
N PHE A 722 6.55 25.44 45.38
CA PHE A 722 6.84 24.66 44.18
C PHE A 722 5.69 23.70 43.85
N TYR A 723 5.24 22.89 44.81
CA TYR A 723 4.14 21.95 44.61
C TYR A 723 2.85 22.67 44.18
N SER A 724 2.51 23.77 44.86
CA SER A 724 1.37 24.61 44.47
C SER A 724 1.52 25.20 43.06
N SER A 725 2.74 25.55 42.64
CA SER A 725 2.99 26.08 41.30
C SER A 725 2.75 25.04 40.19
N LEU A 726 2.93 23.74 40.46
CA LEU A 726 2.62 22.67 39.50
C LEU A 726 1.14 22.66 39.10
N SER A 727 0.22 23.12 39.95
CA SER A 727 -1.20 23.24 39.57
C SER A 727 -1.44 24.24 38.43
N ARG A 728 -0.51 25.17 38.19
CA ARG A 728 -0.65 26.30 37.26
C ARG A 728 -0.10 26.02 35.86
N ASP A 729 0.67 24.95 35.71
CA ASP A 729 1.33 24.56 34.46
C ASP A 729 1.14 23.06 34.26
N ALA A 730 0.32 22.69 33.26
CA ALA A 730 -0.06 21.30 33.03
C ALA A 730 1.13 20.44 32.57
N ASP A 731 2.06 21.01 31.82
CA ASP A 731 3.22 20.28 31.28
C ASP A 731 4.23 20.02 32.39
N MET A 732 4.52 21.03 33.22
CA MET A 732 5.34 20.83 34.42
C MET A 732 4.69 19.81 35.36
N ARG A 733 3.37 19.90 35.59
CA ARG A 733 2.66 18.90 36.41
C ARG A 733 2.84 17.50 35.85
N ALA A 734 2.60 17.31 34.55
CA ALA A 734 2.73 16.01 33.90
C ALA A 734 4.15 15.46 34.01
N ALA A 735 5.18 16.31 33.83
CA ALA A 735 6.57 15.91 33.96
C ALA A 735 6.91 15.38 35.37
N PHE A 736 6.48 16.09 36.43
CA PHE A 736 6.71 15.63 37.81
C PHE A 736 5.86 14.41 38.19
N LEU A 737 4.66 14.28 37.62
CA LEU A 737 3.81 13.10 37.80
C LEU A 737 4.24 11.89 36.96
N ALA A 738 5.20 12.05 36.05
CA ALA A 738 5.76 10.95 35.25
C ALA A 738 7.07 10.38 35.82
N GLN A 739 7.70 11.07 36.78
CA GLN A 739 8.96 10.63 37.37
C GLN A 739 8.71 9.51 38.39
N LEU A 740 9.10 8.27 38.07
CA LEU A 740 8.96 7.10 38.96
C LEU A 740 9.82 7.19 40.23
N GLY A 741 9.36 6.52 41.28
CA GLY A 741 9.73 6.74 42.68
C GLY A 741 10.79 5.83 43.28
#